data_AF-A0AAU7UI56-F1
#
_entry.id   AF-A0AAU7UI56-F1
#
_cell.length_a   1.000
_cell.length_b   1.000
_cell.length_c   1.000
_cell.angle_alpha   90.00
_cell.angle_beta   90.00
_cell.angle_gamma   90.00
#
_symmetry.space_group_name_H-M   'P 1'
#
loop_
_entity.id
_entity.type
_entity.pdbx_description
1 polymer ?
#
loop_
_entity_poly.entity_id
_entity_poly.type
_entity_poly.pdbx_seq_one_letter_code
_entity_poly.pdbx_strand_id
1 'polypeptide(L)'
;MAFIEFEVKSPRFAELIRLVVSTAPIPVPTLPSLGQDRLISKIVWEDIEILPGVPGILTAQAPITISHSSIAELRANPKAIPQVTQGVASLLVSASPSGLTVALASVHFEAQGQDDFSPPLLLTELTERDLKLPGDMTADIPVTIFGAAIIASAEVFTVRFATSPDDDLFAPAANRLLDKDDEWLICISGNALAEILVTEITKGMKKLDSDSGIAIEDEPSASWSWVPTTGKWAAVGSVGIVKVDACFSIFEVFDPSFAVDLSVNINTRVTFAPNAEFRKVGDEILKTTLTVTSDVSDWDSARCWAGSAGVLSAIFAALFPPLGISVGIGSLFAISELIRMFVGVEIAKESPTGNFMKVASDIGSATYEETIKLKTALPQSVLLSSAEAGAEGVVWMGKFGFLPPAEHLSEFTPDGGRLEGTWQGHYSCSQHRWEQNFLTPSIRVADSAVVIGQRFKTVPVKIFDTSQIEPASHWRYEVLTTVEAIQYVGVVSIDVSQGDECRLFLHTSAGICCFDIPPLQAPPPVPNELDLGIMAVVNCRLYQEIFTPRVKLGWLIDPPPFHYGYPPLRQWLLTIEHLPDGASAVLHEHERADNARPRQRQVSRVVAERAGALWIERVTNDKTELDLELKMPSGEGGIRLAQRWLLPLRIIDLGAPATALTRVNQSVFTLTREQLVEVNLSSNDTSFSPTRQRGLAVDLGRLVLWGDEGVYELDGLRARQLISKPVLAVYRDQEGRLIYIGRSKAFYIDGRTAPLREQKETPSAIHEFLPASLTLDGGQIVAPWGQQLIFATSSVTNIQVDRIQMPNA
;
A
#
# COMPACT_ATOMS: atom_id res chain seq x y z
N MET A 1 36.52 -13.04 -13.13
CA MET A 1 35.98 -12.72 -11.80
C MET A 1 35.65 -11.25 -11.78
N ALA A 2 34.39 -10.95 -11.52
CA ALA A 2 33.81 -9.62 -11.52
C ALA A 2 33.34 -9.33 -10.08
N PHE A 3 34.04 -8.46 -9.36
CA PHE A 3 33.75 -8.20 -7.96
C PHE A 3 33.85 -6.71 -7.62
N ILE A 4 33.24 -6.38 -6.49
CA ILE A 4 33.47 -5.15 -5.74
C ILE A 4 34.13 -5.53 -4.43
N GLU A 5 35.25 -4.90 -4.10
CA GLU A 5 35.99 -5.15 -2.86
C GLU A 5 36.10 -3.85 -2.06
N PHE A 6 35.79 -3.95 -0.78
CA PHE A 6 36.05 -2.91 0.21
C PHE A 6 37.12 -3.40 1.17
N GLU A 7 38.30 -2.82 1.08
CA GLU A 7 39.45 -3.11 1.93
C GLU A 7 39.57 -2.07 3.05
N VAL A 8 39.82 -2.53 4.28
CA VAL A 8 40.00 -1.68 5.45
C VAL A 8 41.15 -2.19 6.30
N LYS A 9 42.03 -1.29 6.77
CA LYS A 9 43.10 -1.67 7.69
C LYS A 9 42.52 -2.20 9.01
N SER A 10 43.15 -3.25 9.54
CA SER A 10 42.65 -4.00 10.70
C SER A 10 42.21 -3.14 11.90
N PRO A 11 43.00 -2.14 12.37
CA PRO A 11 42.57 -1.28 13.48
C PRO A 11 41.30 -0.47 13.17
N ARG A 12 41.16 0.01 11.94
CA ARG A 12 39.99 0.79 11.50
C ARG A 12 38.77 -0.08 11.28
N PHE A 13 38.98 -1.32 10.86
CA PHE A 13 37.89 -2.28 10.76
C PHE A 13 37.30 -2.59 12.14
N ALA A 14 38.14 -2.80 13.16
CA ALA A 14 37.69 -2.96 14.53
C ALA A 14 36.90 -1.75 15.06
N GLU A 15 37.37 -0.51 14.80
CA GLU A 15 36.64 0.72 15.13
C GLU A 15 35.28 0.79 14.40
N LEU A 16 35.24 0.39 13.13
CA LEU A 16 33.99 0.30 12.37
C LEU A 16 33.04 -0.71 13.02
N ILE A 17 33.48 -1.93 13.36
CA ILE A 17 32.63 -2.91 14.04
C ILE A 17 32.13 -2.35 15.39
N ARG A 18 32.97 -1.63 16.13
CA ARG A 18 32.60 -0.99 17.41
C ARG A 18 31.50 0.04 17.22
N LEU A 19 31.64 0.92 16.22
CA LEU A 19 30.58 1.85 15.84
C LEU A 19 29.29 1.09 15.49
N VAL A 20 29.39 0.00 14.73
CA VAL A 20 28.24 -0.79 14.31
C VAL A 20 27.50 -1.40 15.49
N VAL A 21 28.17 -2.15 16.36
CA VAL A 21 27.51 -2.81 17.50
C VAL A 21 26.96 -1.80 18.51
N SER A 22 27.59 -0.64 18.64
CA SER A 22 27.10 0.44 19.51
C SER A 22 25.86 1.17 18.98
N THR A 23 25.42 0.87 17.75
CA THR A 23 24.12 1.32 17.22
C THR A 23 22.99 0.32 17.44
N ALA A 24 23.31 -0.88 17.95
CA ALA A 24 22.36 -1.96 18.12
C ALA A 24 21.45 -1.74 19.34
N PRO A 25 20.15 -2.08 19.25
CA PRO A 25 19.30 -2.11 20.43
C PRO A 25 19.79 -3.15 21.44
N ILE A 26 19.34 -3.05 22.70
CA ILE A 26 19.52 -4.14 23.67
C ILE A 26 18.85 -5.40 23.09
N PRO A 27 19.58 -6.50 22.86
CA PRO A 27 19.06 -7.63 22.09
C PRO A 27 18.15 -8.56 22.90
N VAL A 28 18.36 -8.61 24.22
CA VAL A 28 17.63 -9.48 25.16
C VAL A 28 17.33 -8.75 26.45
N PRO A 29 16.20 -9.06 27.12
CA PRO A 29 15.83 -8.39 28.35
C PRO A 29 16.72 -8.75 29.53
N THR A 30 17.19 -10.00 29.61
CA THR A 30 17.94 -10.53 30.75
C THR A 30 19.04 -11.45 30.28
N LEU A 31 20.02 -11.68 31.14
CA LEU A 31 21.12 -12.62 30.94
C LEU A 31 21.13 -13.60 32.11
N PRO A 32 20.91 -14.91 31.90
CA PRO A 32 20.87 -15.90 32.97
C PRO A 32 22.08 -15.86 33.91
N SER A 33 23.29 -15.58 33.39
CA SER A 33 24.48 -15.45 34.23
C SER A 33 24.42 -14.26 35.18
N LEU A 34 23.79 -13.14 34.80
CA LEU A 34 23.57 -12.00 35.70
C LEU A 34 22.46 -12.28 36.73
N GLY A 35 21.53 -13.18 36.40
CA GLY A 35 20.36 -13.55 37.18
C GLY A 35 19.07 -13.32 36.39
N GLN A 36 18.10 -14.22 36.54
CA GLN A 36 16.84 -14.17 35.78
C GLN A 36 15.98 -12.94 36.07
N ASP A 37 16.19 -12.28 37.21
CA ASP A 37 15.49 -11.06 37.62
C ASP A 37 16.25 -9.77 37.22
N ARG A 38 17.43 -9.88 36.60
CA ARG A 38 18.25 -8.73 36.20
C ARG A 38 17.87 -8.24 34.82
N LEU A 39 17.12 -7.15 34.79
CA LEU A 39 16.68 -6.45 33.59
C LEU A 39 17.82 -5.56 33.07
N ILE A 40 18.19 -5.73 31.80
CA ILE A 40 19.26 -4.97 31.15
C ILE A 40 18.73 -3.60 30.74
N SER A 41 19.36 -2.52 31.23
CA SER A 41 18.98 -1.16 30.88
C SER A 41 19.93 -0.50 29.88
N LYS A 42 21.17 -0.97 29.75
CA LYS A 42 22.19 -0.41 28.84
C LYS A 42 23.33 -1.40 28.61
N ILE A 43 23.89 -1.41 27.40
CA ILE A 43 25.14 -2.09 27.05
C ILE A 43 26.11 -1.05 26.49
N VAL A 44 27.32 -0.98 27.02
CA VAL A 44 28.40 -0.13 26.52
C VAL A 44 29.48 -1.03 25.93
N TRP A 45 29.88 -0.74 24.69
CA TRP A 45 30.89 -1.50 23.94
C TRP A 45 32.23 -0.77 23.97
N GLU A 46 33.29 -1.48 24.35
CA GLU A 46 34.66 -0.99 24.33
C GLU A 46 35.38 -1.42 23.04
N ASP A 47 36.72 -1.39 23.04
CA ASP A 47 37.54 -1.72 21.88
C ASP A 47 37.38 -3.19 21.47
N ILE A 48 37.13 -3.41 20.17
CA ILE A 48 36.86 -4.74 19.63
C ILE A 48 38.16 -5.37 19.12
N GLU A 49 38.40 -6.62 19.52
CA GLU A 49 39.44 -7.46 18.97
C GLU A 49 38.86 -8.39 17.92
N ILE A 50 39.37 -8.34 16.69
CA ILE A 50 38.96 -9.26 15.62
C ILE A 50 39.84 -10.51 15.68
N LEU A 51 39.21 -11.68 15.70
CA LEU A 51 39.84 -12.98 15.78
C LEU A 51 39.64 -13.77 14.49
N PRO A 52 40.55 -14.72 14.16
CA PRO A 52 40.38 -15.59 13.00
C PRO A 52 39.07 -16.39 13.06
N GLY A 53 38.26 -16.31 12.01
CA GLY A 53 37.00 -17.04 11.90
C GLY A 53 37.01 -18.14 10.84
N VAL A 54 35.81 -18.60 10.46
CA VAL A 54 35.62 -19.49 9.31
C VAL A 54 35.52 -18.66 8.02
N PRO A 55 35.78 -19.22 6.82
CA PRO A 55 35.63 -18.46 5.58
C PRO A 55 34.29 -17.73 5.48
N GLY A 56 34.33 -16.41 5.29
CA GLY A 56 33.15 -15.54 5.19
C GLY A 56 32.60 -14.96 6.49
N ILE A 57 32.99 -15.50 7.65
CA ILE A 57 32.50 -15.07 8.96
C ILE A 57 33.70 -14.82 9.88
N LEU A 58 33.84 -13.59 10.35
CA LEU A 58 34.83 -13.24 11.37
C LEU A 58 34.25 -13.46 12.75
N THR A 59 35.09 -13.89 13.68
CA THR A 59 34.78 -13.83 15.10
C THR A 59 35.40 -12.56 15.68
N ALA A 60 34.72 -11.90 16.60
CA ALA A 60 35.27 -10.77 17.31
C ALA A 60 34.96 -10.86 18.81
N GLN A 61 35.79 -10.27 19.64
CA GLN A 61 35.57 -10.12 21.06
C GLN A 61 35.49 -8.65 21.42
N ALA A 62 34.51 -8.29 22.24
CA ALA A 62 34.31 -6.93 22.70
C ALA A 62 34.16 -6.95 24.22
N PRO A 63 35.04 -6.28 24.97
CA PRO A 63 34.75 -5.95 26.36
C PRO A 63 33.48 -5.11 26.38
N ILE A 64 32.56 -5.47 27.27
CA ILE A 64 31.29 -4.78 27.44
C ILE A 64 31.05 -4.45 28.90
N THR A 65 30.33 -3.35 29.11
CA THR A 65 29.81 -2.96 30.41
C THR A 65 28.29 -2.96 30.34
N ILE A 66 27.64 -3.83 31.12
CA ILE A 66 26.18 -3.94 31.17
C ILE A 66 25.65 -3.27 32.42
N SER A 67 24.70 -2.35 32.24
CA SER A 67 23.89 -1.79 33.32
C SER A 67 22.59 -2.58 33.45
N HIS A 68 22.26 -3.01 34.67
CA HIS A 68 21.06 -3.81 34.95
C HIS A 68 20.44 -3.51 36.31
N SER A 69 19.16 -3.84 36.47
CA SER A 69 18.41 -3.68 37.73
C SER A 69 17.37 -4.78 37.88
N SER A 70 17.05 -5.12 39.11
CA SER A 70 15.92 -6.01 39.41
C SER A 70 14.63 -5.23 39.61
N ILE A 71 13.49 -5.89 39.37
CA ILE A 71 12.17 -5.30 39.65
C ILE A 71 12.03 -4.98 41.14
N ALA A 72 12.64 -5.78 42.03
CA ALA A 72 12.63 -5.49 43.46
C ALA A 72 13.36 -4.18 43.81
N GLU A 73 14.51 -3.92 43.19
CA GLU A 73 15.25 -2.66 43.36
C GLU A 73 14.46 -1.47 42.81
N LEU A 74 13.88 -1.60 41.61
CA LEU A 74 13.06 -0.56 40.98
C LEU A 74 11.77 -0.30 41.78
N ARG A 75 11.19 -1.32 42.39
CA ARG A 75 10.02 -1.19 43.27
C ARG A 75 10.37 -0.41 44.54
N ALA A 76 11.54 -0.68 45.13
CA ALA A 76 12.02 0.03 46.30
C ALA A 76 12.40 1.50 45.98
N ASN A 77 12.99 1.74 44.81
CA ASN A 77 13.32 3.07 44.31
C ASN A 77 13.23 3.09 42.77
N PRO A 78 12.22 3.77 42.18
CA PRO A 78 12.07 3.88 40.72
C PRO A 78 13.25 4.56 40.01
N LYS A 79 14.10 5.27 40.77
CA LYS A 79 15.34 5.91 40.31
C LYS A 79 16.58 5.22 40.87
N ALA A 80 16.49 3.93 41.17
CA ALA A 80 17.65 3.14 41.59
C ALA A 80 18.76 3.26 40.54
N ILE A 81 19.99 3.48 41.00
CA ILE A 81 21.15 3.48 40.12
C ILE A 81 21.36 2.03 39.68
N PRO A 82 21.40 1.75 38.36
CA PRO A 82 21.63 0.40 37.89
C PRO A 82 22.96 -0.17 38.39
N GLN A 83 22.95 -1.46 38.69
CA GLN A 83 24.20 -2.19 38.91
C GLN A 83 24.95 -2.29 37.59
N VAL A 84 26.28 -2.31 37.68
CA VAL A 84 27.15 -2.37 36.50
C VAL A 84 28.00 -3.63 36.60
N THR A 85 28.05 -4.40 35.52
CA THR A 85 28.86 -5.62 35.44
C THR A 85 29.65 -5.62 34.14
N GLN A 86 30.95 -5.90 34.24
CA GLN A 86 31.86 -6.00 33.11
C GLN A 86 31.90 -7.45 32.61
N GLY A 87 31.95 -7.62 31.30
CA GLY A 87 32.05 -8.92 30.64
C GLY A 87 32.70 -8.80 29.27
N VAL A 88 32.76 -9.93 28.56
CA VAL A 88 33.28 -10.03 27.19
C VAL A 88 32.21 -10.65 26.30
N ALA A 89 31.79 -9.93 25.27
CA ALA A 89 30.89 -10.42 24.25
C ALA A 89 31.68 -11.08 23.11
N SER A 90 31.25 -12.27 22.71
CA SER A 90 31.71 -12.91 21.47
C SER A 90 30.73 -12.59 20.35
N LEU A 91 31.24 -12.04 19.27
CA LEU A 91 30.50 -11.55 18.11
C LEU A 91 30.84 -12.37 16.87
N LEU A 92 29.86 -12.53 15.99
CA LEU A 92 30.03 -13.02 14.63
C LEU A 92 29.78 -11.85 13.68
N VAL A 93 30.75 -11.57 12.83
CA VAL A 93 30.67 -10.51 11.82
C VAL A 93 30.66 -11.19 10.45
N SER A 94 29.62 -10.94 9.67
CA SER A 94 29.46 -11.51 8.33
C SER A 94 29.00 -10.45 7.34
N ALA A 95 29.28 -10.67 6.06
CA ALA A 95 28.78 -9.84 4.98
C ALA A 95 27.60 -10.54 4.29
N SER A 96 26.67 -9.73 3.81
CA SER A 96 25.51 -10.13 3.01
C SER A 96 25.37 -9.16 1.83
N PRO A 97 24.57 -9.50 0.80
CA PRO A 97 24.31 -8.57 -0.30
C PRO A 97 23.75 -7.21 0.15
N SER A 98 23.01 -7.17 1.26
CA SER A 98 22.42 -5.96 1.84
C SER A 98 23.38 -5.18 2.75
N GLY A 99 24.50 -5.79 3.14
CA GLY A 99 25.59 -5.12 3.87
C GLY A 99 26.22 -5.96 4.97
N LEU A 100 26.72 -5.29 6.01
CA LEU A 100 27.45 -5.93 7.11
C LEU A 100 26.50 -6.33 8.24
N THR A 101 26.60 -7.56 8.70
CA THR A 101 25.80 -8.11 9.79
C THR A 101 26.68 -8.41 10.99
N VAL A 102 26.21 -8.05 12.17
CA VAL A 102 26.88 -8.41 13.43
C VAL A 102 25.89 -9.10 14.34
N ALA A 103 26.25 -10.30 14.81
CA ALA A 103 25.46 -11.10 15.72
C ALA A 103 26.22 -11.39 17.02
N LEU A 104 25.49 -11.44 18.14
CA LEU A 104 26.00 -11.83 19.44
C LEU A 104 25.89 -13.35 19.61
N ALA A 105 27.04 -14.02 19.73
CA ALA A 105 27.11 -15.46 19.93
C ALA A 105 27.11 -15.84 21.41
N SER A 106 27.83 -15.08 22.25
CA SER A 106 27.84 -15.31 23.69
C SER A 106 28.25 -14.07 24.48
N VAL A 107 27.95 -14.06 25.78
CA VAL A 107 28.48 -13.09 26.74
C VAL A 107 29.07 -13.85 27.92
N HIS A 108 30.32 -13.53 28.26
CA HIS A 108 31.03 -14.11 29.40
C HIS A 108 31.30 -13.07 30.47
N PHE A 109 31.02 -13.41 31.73
CA PHE A 109 31.36 -12.61 32.90
C PHE A 109 32.25 -13.45 33.83
N GLU A 110 33.42 -12.91 34.19
CA GLU A 110 34.47 -13.67 34.89
C GLU A 110 33.99 -14.40 36.14
N ALA A 111 33.07 -13.80 36.91
CA ALA A 111 32.59 -14.37 38.17
C ALA A 111 31.23 -15.09 38.06
N GLN A 112 30.50 -14.91 36.96
CA GLN A 112 29.09 -15.31 36.85
C GLN A 112 28.82 -16.37 35.77
N GLY A 113 29.78 -16.64 34.88
CA GLY A 113 29.68 -17.68 33.86
C GLY A 113 29.47 -17.11 32.46
N GLN A 114 28.94 -17.94 31.55
CA GLN A 114 28.76 -17.62 30.14
C GLN A 114 27.32 -17.91 29.71
N ASP A 115 26.74 -16.97 28.97
CA ASP A 115 25.46 -17.12 28.28
C ASP A 115 25.71 -17.30 26.79
N ASP A 116 25.34 -18.47 26.26
CA ASP A 116 25.47 -18.81 24.83
C ASP A 116 24.14 -18.67 24.09
N PHE A 117 24.18 -18.13 22.88
CA PHE A 117 23.01 -17.94 22.02
C PHE A 117 23.06 -18.88 20.82
N SER A 118 22.05 -19.76 20.70
CA SER A 118 21.88 -20.66 19.56
C SER A 118 20.42 -20.63 19.09
N PRO A 119 20.11 -20.01 17.92
CA PRO A 119 21.05 -19.31 17.03
C PRO A 119 21.61 -18.00 17.66
N PRO A 120 22.75 -17.49 17.16
CA PRO A 120 23.28 -16.18 17.54
C PRO A 120 22.25 -15.07 17.35
N LEU A 121 22.26 -14.07 18.23
CA LEU A 121 21.30 -12.96 18.20
C LEU A 121 21.79 -11.88 17.23
N LEU A 122 21.04 -11.61 16.16
CA LEU A 122 21.34 -10.49 15.28
C LEU A 122 21.25 -9.18 16.07
N LEU A 123 22.37 -8.46 16.22
CA LEU A 123 22.41 -7.17 16.90
C LEU A 123 21.98 -6.06 15.94
N THR A 124 22.61 -6.03 14.78
CA THR A 124 22.35 -5.01 13.78
C THR A 124 22.78 -5.51 12.40
N GLU A 125 22.11 -4.97 11.40
CA GLU A 125 22.51 -5.03 10.02
C GLU A 125 22.79 -3.58 9.61
N LEU A 126 24.03 -3.32 9.20
CA LEU A 126 24.31 -2.13 8.42
C LEU A 126 23.79 -2.36 7.03
N THR A 127 22.61 -1.82 6.78
CA THR A 127 22.05 -1.76 5.43
C THR A 127 22.64 -0.59 4.66
N GLU A 128 22.42 -0.57 3.35
CA GLU A 128 22.70 0.58 2.47
C GLU A 128 22.17 1.92 3.04
N ARG A 129 21.11 1.91 3.85
CA ARG A 129 20.54 3.13 4.45
C ARG A 129 21.33 3.69 5.63
N ASP A 130 22.07 2.84 6.35
CA ASP A 130 22.72 3.17 7.62
C ASP A 130 24.21 3.46 7.44
N LEU A 131 24.86 2.62 6.63
CA LEU A 131 26.17 2.89 6.06
C LEU A 131 25.96 2.76 4.57
N LYS A 132 26.05 3.86 3.85
CA LYS A 132 26.02 3.87 2.39
C LYS A 132 27.32 3.21 1.90
N LEU A 133 27.32 1.88 1.96
CA LEU A 133 28.36 0.98 1.47
C LEU A 133 28.58 1.26 -0.04
N PRO A 134 29.64 0.72 -0.67
CA PRO A 134 29.94 1.00 -2.07
C PRO A 134 28.75 0.81 -3.03
N GLY A 135 27.77 -0.05 -2.67
CA GLY A 135 26.46 -0.19 -3.35
C GLY A 135 25.74 1.14 -3.60
N ASP A 136 25.91 2.14 -2.73
CA ASP A 136 25.28 3.46 -2.84
C ASP A 136 26.22 4.51 -3.49
N MET A 137 27.55 4.27 -3.50
CA MET A 137 28.48 4.95 -4.42
C MET A 137 28.27 4.47 -5.87
N THR A 138 27.67 3.30 -6.01
CA THR A 138 27.24 2.64 -7.25
C THR A 138 25.71 2.65 -7.37
N ALA A 139 24.96 3.46 -6.62
CA ALA A 139 23.49 3.54 -6.78
C ALA A 139 23.08 3.95 -8.21
N ASP A 140 23.98 4.64 -8.89
CA ASP A 140 23.90 5.07 -10.29
C ASP A 140 24.59 4.07 -11.26
N ILE A 141 25.13 2.95 -10.77
CA ILE A 141 25.80 1.86 -11.51
C ILE A 141 25.03 0.55 -11.23
N PRO A 142 24.27 0.00 -12.18
CA PRO A 142 23.31 -1.08 -11.96
C PRO A 142 24.02 -2.43 -11.81
N VAL A 143 24.65 -2.67 -10.67
CA VAL A 143 25.32 -3.93 -10.35
C VAL A 143 24.40 -4.77 -9.49
N THR A 144 24.10 -5.98 -9.95
CA THR A 144 23.41 -6.97 -9.11
C THR A 144 24.43 -7.66 -8.22
N ILE A 145 24.22 -7.61 -6.91
CA ILE A 145 25.06 -8.32 -5.93
C ILE A 145 24.44 -9.69 -5.67
N PHE A 146 25.16 -10.76 -6.02
CA PHE A 146 24.69 -12.14 -5.84
C PHE A 146 25.06 -12.73 -4.47
N GLY A 147 26.13 -12.22 -3.87
CA GLY A 147 26.64 -12.71 -2.60
C GLY A 147 27.71 -11.78 -2.02
N ALA A 148 28.00 -11.94 -0.75
CA ALA A 148 29.08 -11.21 -0.09
C ALA A 148 29.81 -12.09 0.91
N ALA A 149 31.09 -11.80 1.14
CA ALA A 149 31.92 -12.49 2.12
C ALA A 149 32.96 -11.53 2.72
N ILE A 150 33.43 -11.85 3.92
CA ILE A 150 34.58 -11.17 4.53
C ILE A 150 35.80 -12.08 4.46
N ILE A 151 36.90 -11.52 3.95
CA ILE A 151 38.19 -12.17 3.82
C ILE A 151 39.14 -11.46 4.78
N ALA A 152 39.66 -12.19 5.76
CA ALA A 152 40.66 -11.68 6.69
C ALA A 152 42.07 -11.87 6.14
N SER A 153 42.87 -10.81 6.22
CA SER A 153 44.33 -10.84 6.15
C SER A 153 44.90 -10.33 7.48
N ALA A 154 46.21 -10.49 7.71
CA ALA A 154 46.85 -10.08 8.95
C ALA A 154 46.69 -8.57 9.26
N GLU A 155 46.67 -7.73 8.22
CA GLU A 155 46.65 -6.27 8.37
C GLU A 155 45.45 -5.59 7.70
N VAL A 156 44.70 -6.31 6.85
CA VAL A 156 43.59 -5.77 6.04
C VAL A 156 42.41 -6.74 6.10
N PHE A 157 41.20 -6.20 6.22
CA PHE A 157 39.96 -6.94 6.00
C PHE A 157 39.35 -6.52 4.69
N THR A 158 38.94 -7.50 3.88
CA THR A 158 38.28 -7.27 2.60
C THR A 158 36.85 -7.77 2.67
N VAL A 159 35.89 -6.86 2.53
CA VAL A 159 34.50 -7.21 2.25
C VAL A 159 34.35 -7.31 0.74
N ARG A 160 34.09 -8.52 0.23
CA ARG A 160 33.92 -8.79 -1.20
C ARG A 160 32.46 -9.00 -1.52
N PHE A 161 32.00 -8.38 -2.60
CA PHE A 161 30.68 -8.55 -3.20
C PHE A 161 30.84 -9.18 -4.59
N ALA A 162 30.17 -10.30 -4.80
CA ALA A 162 30.14 -10.99 -6.09
C ALA A 162 29.13 -10.32 -7.03
N THR A 163 29.54 -10.02 -8.26
CA THR A 163 28.67 -9.42 -9.28
C THR A 163 28.18 -10.45 -10.30
N SER A 164 28.67 -11.69 -10.22
CA SER A 164 28.22 -12.86 -10.96
C SER A 164 28.04 -14.06 -10.03
N PRO A 165 27.10 -14.98 -10.30
CA PRO A 165 26.93 -16.20 -9.51
C PRO A 165 28.14 -17.14 -9.54
N ASP A 166 29.03 -17.01 -10.52
CA ASP A 166 30.22 -17.86 -10.68
C ASP A 166 31.47 -17.27 -9.99
N ASP A 167 31.37 -16.12 -9.33
CA ASP A 167 32.52 -15.52 -8.64
C ASP A 167 32.87 -16.27 -7.36
N ASP A 168 34.16 -16.54 -7.18
CA ASP A 168 34.69 -17.12 -5.94
C ASP A 168 34.83 -16.06 -4.84
N LEU A 169 33.81 -15.99 -3.99
CA LEU A 169 33.78 -15.11 -2.82
C LEU A 169 34.90 -15.36 -1.81
N PHE A 170 35.50 -16.55 -1.80
CA PHE A 170 36.49 -16.96 -0.80
C PHE A 170 37.92 -17.03 -1.37
N ALA A 171 38.13 -16.69 -2.64
CA ALA A 171 39.47 -16.56 -3.20
C ALA A 171 40.30 -15.53 -2.39
N PRO A 172 41.64 -15.69 -2.28
CA PRO A 172 42.47 -14.73 -1.56
C PRO A 172 42.25 -13.28 -2.01
N ALA A 173 42.23 -12.34 -1.07
CA ALA A 173 42.13 -10.91 -1.37
C ALA A 173 43.47 -10.37 -1.90
N ALA A 174 43.40 -9.37 -2.79
CA ALA A 174 44.60 -8.73 -3.34
C ALA A 174 45.33 -7.85 -2.32
N ASN A 175 44.62 -7.38 -1.28
CA ASN A 175 45.16 -6.55 -0.19
C ASN A 175 45.91 -5.32 -0.69
N ARG A 176 45.32 -4.58 -1.63
CA ARG A 176 45.87 -3.38 -2.28
C ARG A 176 46.22 -2.27 -1.30
N LEU A 177 45.61 -2.28 -0.13
CA LEU A 177 45.78 -1.27 0.91
C LEU A 177 47.09 -1.43 1.72
N LEU A 178 47.78 -2.57 1.66
CA LEU A 178 48.99 -2.84 2.47
C LEU A 178 50.13 -1.85 2.18
N ASP A 179 50.36 -1.54 0.91
CA ASP A 179 51.45 -0.67 0.46
C ASP A 179 51.05 0.81 0.37
N LYS A 180 49.92 1.19 0.97
CA LYS A 180 49.34 2.54 0.86
C LYS A 180 49.22 3.19 2.24
N ASP A 181 49.39 4.52 2.30
CA ASP A 181 49.22 5.32 3.53
C ASP A 181 47.74 5.55 3.89
N ASP A 182 46.82 5.06 3.07
CA ASP A 182 45.37 5.14 3.26
C ASP A 182 44.86 4.08 4.25
N GLU A 183 43.62 4.23 4.69
CA GLU A 183 42.99 3.40 5.72
C GLU A 183 41.83 2.56 5.20
N TRP A 184 41.27 2.95 4.07
CA TRP A 184 40.29 2.18 3.33
C TRP A 184 40.52 2.31 1.82
N LEU A 185 40.01 1.33 1.09
CA LEU A 185 40.00 1.28 -0.36
C LEU A 185 38.76 0.58 -0.87
N ILE A 186 38.18 1.07 -1.96
CA ILE A 186 37.13 0.40 -2.72
C ILE A 186 37.70 0.09 -4.10
N CYS A 187 37.59 -1.16 -4.54
CA CYS A 187 37.94 -1.58 -5.90
C CYS A 187 36.70 -2.14 -6.59
N ILE A 188 36.36 -1.59 -7.76
CA ILE A 188 35.42 -2.23 -8.69
C ILE A 188 36.26 -2.83 -9.81
N SER A 189 36.19 -4.15 -9.93
CA SER A 189 36.97 -4.86 -10.95
C SER A 189 36.61 -4.41 -12.36
N GLY A 190 37.59 -4.40 -13.26
CA GLY A 190 37.38 -4.06 -14.67
C GLY A 190 36.38 -4.99 -15.36
N ASN A 191 36.35 -6.27 -14.98
CA ASN A 191 35.39 -7.25 -15.49
C ASN A 191 33.95 -6.89 -15.09
N ALA A 192 33.71 -6.45 -13.84
CA ALA A 192 32.39 -5.98 -13.43
C ALA A 192 31.95 -4.76 -14.26
N LEU A 193 32.86 -3.82 -14.53
CA LEU A 193 32.59 -2.66 -15.41
C LEU A 193 32.29 -3.08 -16.86
N ALA A 194 32.98 -4.11 -17.37
CA ALA A 194 32.69 -4.66 -18.68
C ALA A 194 31.31 -5.34 -18.72
N GLU A 195 30.93 -6.12 -17.70
CA GLU A 195 29.62 -6.77 -17.60
C GLU A 195 28.46 -5.76 -17.52
N ILE A 196 28.64 -4.67 -16.77
CA ILE A 196 27.70 -3.54 -16.78
C ILE A 196 27.54 -3.00 -18.20
N LEU A 197 28.65 -2.77 -18.91
CA LEU A 197 28.60 -2.26 -20.29
C LEU A 197 27.89 -3.23 -21.23
N VAL A 198 28.14 -4.55 -21.15
CA VAL A 198 27.40 -5.56 -21.94
C VAL A 198 25.91 -5.49 -21.66
N THR A 199 25.53 -5.37 -20.38
CA THR A 199 24.13 -5.30 -19.96
C THR A 199 23.43 -4.08 -20.56
N GLU A 200 24.07 -2.91 -20.51
CA GLU A 200 23.51 -1.68 -21.08
C GLU A 200 23.45 -1.70 -22.61
N ILE A 201 24.47 -2.23 -23.30
CA ILE A 201 24.40 -2.44 -24.76
C ILE A 201 23.23 -3.38 -25.09
N THR A 202 23.08 -4.48 -24.36
CA THR A 202 22.00 -5.46 -24.60
C THR A 202 20.62 -4.84 -24.41
N LYS A 203 20.42 -4.04 -23.36
CA LYS A 203 19.15 -3.31 -23.13
C LYS A 203 18.86 -2.34 -24.27
N GLY A 204 19.84 -1.52 -24.66
CA GLY A 204 19.71 -0.59 -25.78
C GLY A 204 19.36 -1.31 -27.09
N MET A 205 19.98 -2.46 -27.36
CA MET A 205 19.73 -3.24 -28.57
C MET A 205 18.34 -3.88 -28.62
N LYS A 206 17.83 -4.40 -27.49
CA LYS A 206 16.47 -4.97 -27.43
C LYS A 206 15.39 -3.97 -27.83
N LYS A 207 15.60 -2.68 -27.55
CA LYS A 207 14.67 -1.61 -27.90
C LYS A 207 14.76 -1.19 -29.37
N LEU A 208 15.94 -1.34 -29.97
CA LEU A 208 16.15 -1.05 -31.39
C LEU A 208 15.54 -2.15 -32.28
N ASP A 209 15.63 -3.42 -31.86
CA ASP A 209 15.06 -4.57 -32.57
C ASP A 209 13.54 -4.45 -32.77
N SER A 210 12.81 -3.91 -31.79
CA SER A 210 11.34 -3.79 -31.89
C SER A 210 10.84 -2.71 -32.85
N ASP A 211 11.61 -1.63 -33.06
CA ASP A 211 11.07 -0.39 -33.64
C ASP A 211 11.73 0.03 -34.96
N SER A 212 12.89 -0.54 -35.32
CA SER A 212 13.76 0.06 -36.35
C SER A 212 14.22 -0.87 -37.46
N GLY A 213 13.83 -2.15 -37.48
CA GLY A 213 14.26 -3.12 -38.51
C GLY A 213 15.78 -3.35 -38.51
N ILE A 214 16.38 -3.34 -37.33
CA ILE A 214 17.80 -3.61 -37.08
C ILE A 214 17.84 -4.92 -36.29
N ALA A 215 18.53 -5.93 -36.81
CA ALA A 215 18.76 -7.19 -36.10
C ALA A 215 20.19 -7.23 -35.52
N ILE A 216 20.39 -8.06 -34.50
CA ILE A 216 21.71 -8.32 -33.91
C ILE A 216 22.40 -9.39 -34.75
N GLU A 217 23.58 -9.07 -35.29
CA GLU A 217 24.42 -9.99 -36.06
C GLU A 217 25.43 -10.71 -35.14
N ASP A 218 26.15 -9.94 -34.33
CA ASP A 218 27.05 -10.45 -33.30
C ASP A 218 26.55 -10.02 -31.92
N GLU A 219 26.50 -10.97 -30.98
CA GLU A 219 26.05 -10.70 -29.61
C GLU A 219 26.91 -9.63 -28.92
N PRO A 220 26.29 -8.75 -28.11
CA PRO A 220 27.03 -7.77 -27.32
C PRO A 220 28.12 -8.42 -26.48
N SER A 221 29.32 -7.88 -26.57
CA SER A 221 30.47 -8.30 -25.77
C SER A 221 31.21 -7.07 -25.23
N ALA A 222 31.90 -7.22 -24.11
CA ALA A 222 32.80 -6.19 -23.61
C ALA A 222 33.97 -6.80 -22.84
N SER A 223 35.05 -6.04 -22.76
CA SER A 223 36.25 -6.40 -22.03
C SER A 223 36.88 -5.18 -21.37
N TRP A 224 37.56 -5.38 -20.25
CA TRP A 224 38.43 -4.35 -19.67
C TRP A 224 39.80 -4.39 -20.33
N SER A 225 40.20 -3.31 -20.98
CA SER A 225 41.46 -3.28 -21.73
C SER A 225 42.15 -1.91 -21.68
N TRP A 226 43.47 -1.94 -21.86
CA TRP A 226 44.25 -0.75 -22.09
C TRP A 226 43.96 -0.21 -23.48
N VAL A 227 43.56 1.05 -23.59
CA VAL A 227 43.24 1.70 -24.85
C VAL A 227 44.43 2.55 -25.29
N PRO A 228 45.22 2.13 -26.31
CA PRO A 228 46.46 2.83 -26.69
C PRO A 228 46.23 4.27 -27.15
N THR A 229 45.07 4.56 -27.75
CA THR A 229 44.75 5.90 -28.29
C THR A 229 44.54 6.94 -27.21
N THR A 230 44.07 6.54 -26.02
CA THR A 230 43.86 7.45 -24.89
C THR A 230 44.93 7.31 -23.81
N GLY A 231 45.71 6.22 -23.85
CA GLY A 231 46.67 5.89 -22.80
C GLY A 231 45.98 5.64 -21.45
N LYS A 232 44.79 5.04 -21.46
CA LYS A 232 43.97 4.77 -20.27
C LYS A 232 43.33 3.40 -20.33
N TRP A 233 43.02 2.84 -19.16
CA TRP A 233 42.17 1.66 -19.03
C TRP A 233 40.69 2.02 -19.21
N ALA A 234 39.94 1.13 -19.86
CA ALA A 234 38.53 1.34 -20.19
C ALA A 234 37.78 0.02 -20.30
N ALA A 235 36.47 0.07 -20.07
CA ALA A 235 35.57 -0.99 -20.53
C ALA A 235 35.30 -0.73 -22.02
N VAL A 236 35.63 -1.70 -22.87
CA VAL A 236 35.48 -1.61 -24.32
C VAL A 236 34.47 -2.65 -24.74
N GLY A 237 33.33 -2.20 -25.25
CA GLY A 237 32.25 -3.02 -25.74
C GLY A 237 32.17 -3.04 -27.26
N SER A 238 31.55 -4.06 -27.80
CA SER A 238 31.25 -4.20 -29.23
C SER A 238 29.94 -4.95 -29.42
N VAL A 239 29.20 -4.58 -30.46
CA VAL A 239 28.04 -5.31 -30.95
C VAL A 239 28.01 -5.20 -32.47
N GLY A 240 27.78 -6.33 -33.14
CA GLY A 240 27.54 -6.38 -34.57
C GLY A 240 26.06 -6.24 -34.81
N ILE A 241 25.65 -5.27 -35.62
CA ILE A 241 24.26 -5.07 -35.98
C ILE A 241 24.09 -5.16 -37.48
N VAL A 242 22.93 -5.65 -37.92
CA VAL A 242 22.56 -5.67 -39.32
C VAL A 242 21.28 -4.87 -39.51
N LYS A 243 21.32 -3.88 -40.39
CA LYS A 243 20.11 -3.19 -40.82
C LYS A 243 19.46 -4.04 -41.90
N VAL A 244 18.33 -4.64 -41.58
CA VAL A 244 17.55 -5.45 -42.53
C VAL A 244 16.91 -4.52 -43.55
N ASP A 245 16.97 -4.90 -44.83
CA ASP A 245 16.45 -4.14 -45.97
C ASP A 245 16.99 -2.69 -46.02
N ALA A 246 18.29 -2.51 -45.74
CA ALA A 246 18.90 -1.20 -45.59
C ALA A 246 18.82 -0.35 -46.88
N CYS A 247 18.78 -1.00 -48.03
CA CYS A 247 18.90 -0.36 -49.33
C CYS A 247 17.75 -0.76 -50.23
N PHE A 248 16.95 0.23 -50.64
CA PHE A 248 15.89 0.06 -51.63
C PHE A 248 16.52 -0.36 -52.97
N SER A 249 16.29 -1.59 -53.38
CA SER A 249 16.78 -2.09 -54.66
C SER A 249 15.67 -2.02 -55.68
N ILE A 250 15.92 -1.42 -56.85
CA ILE A 250 14.94 -1.46 -57.95
C ILE A 250 14.65 -2.90 -58.43
N PHE A 251 15.49 -3.86 -58.04
CA PHE A 251 15.31 -5.28 -58.32
C PHE A 251 14.41 -5.99 -57.30
N GLU A 252 14.14 -5.42 -56.12
CA GLU A 252 13.16 -5.99 -55.16
C GLU A 252 11.75 -6.07 -55.75
N VAL A 253 11.42 -5.19 -56.70
CA VAL A 253 10.14 -5.23 -57.43
C VAL A 253 10.02 -6.50 -58.29
N PHE A 254 11.15 -7.10 -58.67
CA PHE A 254 11.22 -8.28 -59.55
C PHE A 254 11.59 -9.57 -58.81
N ASP A 255 12.36 -9.49 -57.73
CA ASP A 255 12.72 -10.61 -56.87
C ASP A 255 13.08 -10.13 -55.45
N PRO A 256 12.32 -10.51 -54.41
CA PRO A 256 12.56 -10.12 -53.02
C PRO A 256 13.91 -10.59 -52.45
N SER A 257 14.58 -11.56 -53.09
CA SER A 257 15.90 -12.05 -52.64
C SER A 257 17.07 -11.08 -52.89
N PHE A 258 16.80 -9.92 -53.51
CA PHE A 258 17.78 -8.85 -53.74
C PHE A 258 17.77 -7.73 -52.68
N ALA A 259 17.03 -7.90 -51.58
CA ALA A 259 17.21 -7.06 -50.40
C ALA A 259 18.69 -7.12 -49.95
N VAL A 260 19.28 -5.95 -49.72
CA VAL A 260 20.67 -5.85 -49.22
C VAL A 260 20.62 -5.41 -47.78
N ASP A 261 20.99 -6.34 -46.92
CA ASP A 261 21.24 -6.09 -45.51
C ASP A 261 22.59 -5.37 -45.34
N LEU A 262 22.65 -4.40 -44.42
CA LEU A 262 23.87 -3.64 -44.14
C LEU A 262 24.42 -3.99 -42.77
N SER A 263 25.54 -4.71 -42.74
CA SER A 263 26.29 -5.02 -41.52
C SER A 263 27.09 -3.80 -41.04
N VAL A 264 26.91 -3.47 -39.77
CA VAL A 264 27.57 -2.36 -39.08
C VAL A 264 28.10 -2.85 -37.74
N ASN A 265 29.42 -2.76 -37.56
CA ASN A 265 30.04 -3.04 -36.27
C ASN A 265 30.06 -1.79 -35.42
N ILE A 266 29.43 -1.85 -34.25
CA ILE A 266 29.39 -0.75 -33.29
C ILE A 266 30.36 -1.06 -32.17
N ASN A 267 31.40 -0.24 -32.03
CA ASN A 267 32.30 -0.30 -30.89
C ASN A 267 31.97 0.81 -29.91
N THR A 268 31.79 0.45 -28.65
CA THR A 268 31.59 1.37 -27.54
C THR A 268 32.82 1.37 -26.65
N ARG A 269 33.22 2.55 -26.15
CA ARG A 269 34.31 2.65 -25.18
C ARG A 269 33.86 3.49 -24.02
N VAL A 270 34.03 2.99 -22.81
CA VAL A 270 33.75 3.68 -21.55
C VAL A 270 35.06 3.86 -20.78
N THR A 271 35.63 5.06 -20.87
CA THR A 271 36.81 5.42 -20.07
C THR A 271 36.36 6.03 -18.75
N PHE A 272 36.94 5.54 -17.65
CA PHE A 272 36.79 6.13 -16.33
C PHE A 272 38.01 7.01 -16.04
N ALA A 273 37.80 8.32 -15.98
CA ALA A 273 38.83 9.26 -15.60
C ALA A 273 38.45 9.90 -14.26
N PRO A 274 39.13 9.54 -13.16
CA PRO A 274 39.07 10.32 -11.94
C PRO A 274 39.53 11.75 -12.25
N ASN A 275 38.78 12.78 -11.83
CA ASN A 275 39.18 14.17 -12.04
C ASN A 275 40.51 14.49 -11.33
N ALA A 276 41.47 15.16 -11.97
CA ALA A 276 42.77 15.47 -11.34
C ALA A 276 42.66 16.42 -10.13
N GLU A 277 41.51 17.04 -9.89
CA GLU A 277 41.25 18.02 -8.82
C GLU A 277 40.45 17.48 -7.62
N PHE A 278 40.71 16.25 -7.14
CA PHE A 278 40.06 15.66 -5.94
C PHE A 278 40.38 16.35 -4.59
N ARG A 279 40.66 17.66 -4.56
CA ARG A 279 41.07 18.35 -3.32
C ARG A 279 39.92 18.90 -2.48
N LYS A 280 38.66 18.79 -2.93
CA LYS A 280 37.48 19.28 -2.19
C LYS A 280 36.40 18.21 -2.05
N VAL A 281 35.93 18.03 -0.81
CA VAL A 281 34.74 17.25 -0.48
C VAL A 281 33.56 17.77 -1.31
N GLY A 282 32.96 16.91 -2.13
CA GLY A 282 31.82 17.24 -3.00
C GLY A 282 32.11 17.40 -4.50
N ASP A 283 33.39 17.37 -4.93
CA ASP A 283 33.81 17.46 -6.35
C ASP A 283 34.21 16.09 -6.95
N GLU A 284 33.74 14.99 -6.35
CA GLU A 284 34.08 13.62 -6.74
C GLU A 284 33.34 13.19 -8.00
N ILE A 285 33.82 13.71 -9.14
CA ILE A 285 33.24 13.47 -10.45
C ILE A 285 33.99 12.33 -11.13
N LEU A 286 33.27 11.25 -11.42
CA LEU A 286 33.70 10.23 -12.36
C LEU A 286 33.25 10.67 -13.75
N LYS A 287 34.21 11.00 -14.61
CA LYS A 287 33.91 11.31 -16.00
C LYS A 287 33.89 10.02 -16.79
N THR A 288 32.74 9.75 -17.40
CA THR A 288 32.47 8.57 -18.21
C THR A 288 32.33 9.04 -19.65
N THR A 289 33.22 8.60 -20.53
CA THR A 289 33.15 8.95 -21.97
C THR A 289 32.75 7.72 -22.74
N LEU A 290 31.60 7.77 -23.43
CA LEU A 290 31.11 6.76 -24.37
C LEU A 290 31.48 7.17 -25.80
N THR A 291 32.42 6.47 -26.43
CA THR A 291 32.70 6.67 -27.86
C THR A 291 32.06 5.55 -28.67
N VAL A 292 31.22 5.91 -29.63
CA VAL A 292 30.54 5.00 -30.56
C VAL A 292 31.18 5.15 -31.94
N THR A 293 31.89 4.13 -32.40
CA THR A 293 32.43 4.07 -33.77
C THR A 293 31.66 3.03 -34.57
N SER A 294 31.41 3.30 -35.85
CA SER A 294 30.75 2.36 -36.75
C SER A 294 31.63 2.07 -37.95
N ASP A 295 31.92 0.80 -38.19
CA ASP A 295 32.54 0.36 -39.44
C ASP A 295 31.50 -0.39 -40.27
N VAL A 296 31.21 0.12 -41.46
CA VAL A 296 30.30 -0.51 -42.41
C VAL A 296 31.11 -1.41 -43.33
N SER A 297 30.62 -2.61 -43.59
CA SER A 297 31.23 -3.52 -44.57
C SER A 297 31.37 -2.83 -45.94
N ASP A 298 32.61 -2.73 -46.44
CA ASP A 298 32.91 -2.21 -47.78
C ASP A 298 32.16 -3.00 -48.87
N TRP A 299 31.94 -4.30 -48.61
CA TRP A 299 31.23 -5.21 -49.52
C TRP A 299 29.73 -4.94 -49.56
N ASP A 300 29.08 -4.76 -48.40
CA ASP A 300 27.65 -4.49 -48.35
C ASP A 300 27.33 -3.06 -48.79
N SER A 301 28.24 -2.13 -48.52
CA SER A 301 28.22 -0.77 -49.11
C SER A 301 28.26 -0.83 -50.64
N ALA A 302 29.12 -1.67 -51.23
CA ALA A 302 29.19 -1.86 -52.67
C ALA A 302 27.91 -2.51 -53.24
N ARG A 303 27.30 -3.48 -52.54
CA ARG A 303 26.02 -4.11 -52.93
C ARG A 303 24.86 -3.13 -52.86
N CYS A 304 24.78 -2.34 -51.79
CA CYS A 304 23.82 -1.26 -51.61
C CYS A 304 23.95 -0.21 -52.72
N TRP A 305 25.19 0.21 -53.05
CA TRP A 305 25.44 1.07 -54.20
C TRP A 305 24.90 0.42 -55.48
N ALA A 306 25.27 -0.82 -55.78
CA ALA A 306 24.85 -1.51 -57.01
C ALA A 306 23.32 -1.62 -57.15
N GLY A 307 22.58 -1.88 -56.06
CA GLY A 307 21.12 -2.07 -56.08
C GLY A 307 20.29 -0.78 -56.13
N SER A 308 20.73 0.29 -55.46
CA SER A 308 19.93 1.52 -55.26
C SER A 308 20.37 2.70 -56.14
N ALA A 309 21.68 2.88 -56.29
CA ALA A 309 22.27 4.05 -56.94
C ALA A 309 23.04 3.71 -58.21
N GLY A 310 23.66 2.54 -58.33
CA GLY A 310 24.59 2.15 -59.39
C GLY A 310 23.94 2.11 -60.77
N VAL A 311 22.67 1.71 -60.84
CA VAL A 311 21.92 1.72 -62.10
C VAL A 311 21.52 3.14 -62.50
N LEU A 312 20.98 3.94 -61.59
CA LEU A 312 20.59 5.34 -61.85
C LEU A 312 21.78 6.28 -62.05
N SER A 313 22.88 6.06 -61.32
CA SER A 313 24.14 6.81 -61.45
C SER A 313 24.96 6.37 -62.65
N ALA A 314 24.89 5.11 -63.10
CA ALA A 314 25.41 4.72 -64.41
C ALA A 314 24.61 5.36 -65.56
N ILE A 315 23.27 5.47 -65.42
CA ILE A 315 22.41 6.19 -66.37
C ILE A 315 22.72 7.70 -66.37
N PHE A 316 22.87 8.32 -65.19
CA PHE A 316 23.21 9.74 -65.06
C PHE A 316 24.65 10.04 -65.45
N ALA A 317 25.62 9.18 -65.17
CA ALA A 317 27.02 9.34 -65.59
C ALA A 317 27.18 9.17 -67.11
N ALA A 318 26.32 8.38 -67.75
CA ALA A 318 26.23 8.31 -69.21
C ALA A 318 25.64 9.60 -69.84
N LEU A 319 24.81 10.35 -69.10
CA LEU A 319 24.18 11.60 -69.56
C LEU A 319 24.93 12.87 -69.13
N PHE A 320 25.59 12.86 -67.96
CA PHE A 320 26.32 13.97 -67.32
C PHE A 320 27.46 13.43 -66.40
N PRO A 321 28.66 13.18 -66.97
CA PRO A 321 29.75 12.44 -66.29
C PRO A 321 30.25 13.02 -64.94
N PRO A 322 30.39 14.35 -64.75
CA PRO A 322 31.00 14.86 -63.50
C PRO A 322 30.03 14.92 -62.30
N LEU A 323 28.72 14.73 -62.50
CA LEU A 323 27.71 14.79 -61.44
C LEU A 323 27.24 13.40 -60.96
N GLY A 324 27.46 12.34 -61.75
CA GLY A 324 26.97 10.99 -61.42
C GLY A 324 27.75 10.26 -60.31
N ILE A 325 29.04 10.56 -60.15
CA ILE A 325 29.92 9.87 -59.18
C ILE A 325 29.76 10.43 -57.76
N SER A 326 29.44 11.72 -57.62
CA SER A 326 29.33 12.40 -56.31
C SER A 326 28.04 12.09 -55.55
N VAL A 327 26.96 11.69 -56.23
CA VAL A 327 25.64 11.42 -55.60
C VAL A 327 25.55 9.99 -55.03
N GLY A 328 26.25 9.02 -55.61
CA GLY A 328 26.21 7.62 -55.15
C GLY A 328 27.04 7.34 -53.88
N ILE A 329 28.12 8.10 -53.68
CA ILE A 329 28.98 7.97 -52.50
C ILE A 329 28.32 8.66 -51.28
N GLY A 330 27.68 9.82 -51.47
CA GLY A 330 27.06 10.58 -50.37
C GLY A 330 25.84 9.93 -49.71
N SER A 331 25.10 9.06 -50.42
CA SER A 331 23.91 8.39 -49.89
C SER A 331 24.23 7.23 -48.96
N LEU A 332 25.32 6.49 -49.21
CA LEU A 332 25.82 5.45 -48.30
C LEU A 332 26.37 6.04 -47.00
N PHE A 333 27.08 7.18 -47.10
CA PHE A 333 27.56 7.92 -45.93
C PHE A 333 26.42 8.37 -45.03
N ALA A 334 25.32 8.88 -45.60
CA ALA A 334 24.16 9.35 -44.84
C ALA A 334 23.46 8.22 -44.05
N ILE A 335 23.38 7.00 -44.61
CA ILE A 335 22.74 5.85 -43.95
C ILE A 335 23.58 5.34 -42.78
N SER A 336 24.90 5.20 -42.96
CA SER A 336 25.83 4.86 -41.87
C SER A 336 25.77 5.88 -40.74
N GLU A 337 25.75 7.17 -41.08
CA GLU A 337 25.72 8.26 -40.12
C GLU A 337 24.38 8.33 -39.36
N LEU A 338 23.25 8.05 -40.03
CA LEU A 338 21.93 7.92 -39.42
C LEU A 338 21.87 6.75 -38.44
N ILE A 339 22.28 5.54 -38.86
CA ILE A 339 22.27 4.35 -37.99
C ILE A 339 23.16 4.59 -36.76
N ARG A 340 24.36 5.15 -36.94
CA ARG A 340 25.26 5.49 -35.83
C ARG A 340 24.65 6.51 -34.87
N MET A 341 24.03 7.58 -35.38
CA MET A 341 23.40 8.59 -34.53
C MET A 341 22.20 8.02 -33.77
N PHE A 342 21.36 7.20 -34.41
CA PHE A 342 20.21 6.59 -33.75
C PHE A 342 20.63 5.59 -32.67
N VAL A 343 21.58 4.69 -32.98
CA VAL A 343 22.05 3.69 -32.00
C VAL A 343 22.85 4.35 -30.88
N GLY A 344 23.74 5.30 -31.19
CA GLY A 344 24.49 6.03 -30.16
C GLY A 344 23.58 6.85 -29.24
N VAL A 345 22.51 7.45 -29.76
CA VAL A 345 21.51 8.15 -28.94
C VAL A 345 20.70 7.17 -28.08
N GLU A 346 20.33 6.00 -28.59
CA GLU A 346 19.52 5.05 -27.82
C GLU A 346 20.33 4.36 -26.71
N ILE A 347 21.58 3.97 -27.00
CA ILE A 347 22.53 3.47 -25.98
C ILE A 347 22.81 4.57 -24.93
N ALA A 348 22.98 5.83 -25.33
CA ALA A 348 23.21 6.94 -24.41
C ALA A 348 21.99 7.24 -23.51
N LYS A 349 20.76 7.09 -24.02
CA LYS A 349 19.51 7.28 -23.26
C LYS A 349 19.28 6.20 -22.20
N GLU A 350 19.68 4.97 -22.49
CA GLU A 350 19.52 3.83 -21.58
C GLU A 350 20.64 3.75 -20.54
N SER A 351 21.59 4.70 -20.53
CA SER A 351 22.57 4.80 -19.44
C SER A 351 21.86 4.80 -18.08
N PRO A 352 22.43 4.12 -17.07
CA PRO A 352 21.82 4.03 -15.74
C PRO A 352 21.59 5.39 -15.05
N THR A 353 22.23 6.44 -15.55
CA THR A 353 22.08 7.82 -15.10
C THR A 353 21.20 8.69 -16.01
N GLY A 354 20.99 8.24 -17.26
CA GLY A 354 20.17 8.94 -18.27
C GLY A 354 20.77 10.24 -18.80
N ASN A 355 22.02 10.59 -18.46
CA ASN A 355 22.59 11.93 -18.66
C ASN A 355 23.76 12.04 -19.65
N PHE A 356 24.04 11.02 -20.48
CA PHE A 356 25.10 11.15 -21.48
C PHE A 356 24.79 12.29 -22.46
N MET A 357 25.64 13.31 -22.46
CA MET A 357 25.57 14.43 -23.39
C MET A 357 26.55 14.22 -24.53
N LYS A 358 26.10 14.39 -25.77
CA LYS A 358 27.00 14.36 -26.92
C LYS A 358 27.96 15.56 -26.86
N VAL A 359 29.27 15.30 -26.83
CA VAL A 359 30.31 16.33 -26.74
C VAL A 359 31.13 16.48 -28.01
N ALA A 360 31.23 15.42 -28.83
CA ALA A 360 31.93 15.45 -30.10
C ALA A 360 31.29 14.50 -31.11
N SER A 361 31.47 14.80 -32.39
CA SER A 361 31.09 13.95 -33.51
C SER A 361 32.03 14.23 -34.66
N ASP A 362 32.49 13.19 -35.34
CA ASP A 362 33.12 13.30 -36.66
C ASP A 362 32.50 12.28 -37.63
N ILE A 363 33.12 12.14 -38.81
CA ILE A 363 32.61 11.31 -39.90
C ILE A 363 32.63 9.81 -39.52
N GLY A 364 33.43 9.38 -38.54
CA GLY A 364 33.57 7.97 -38.12
C GLY A 364 33.10 7.65 -36.69
N SER A 365 32.88 8.66 -35.85
CA SER A 365 32.64 8.48 -34.43
C SER A 365 31.68 9.51 -33.82
N ALA A 366 30.97 9.12 -32.78
CA ALA A 366 30.24 10.02 -31.89
C ALA A 366 30.68 9.79 -30.45
N THR A 367 31.01 10.87 -29.74
CA THR A 367 31.47 10.81 -28.36
C THR A 367 30.46 11.49 -27.45
N TYR A 368 30.01 10.74 -26.45
CA TYR A 368 29.12 11.19 -25.40
C TYR A 368 29.91 11.22 -24.09
N GLU A 369 29.62 12.18 -23.24
CA GLU A 369 30.21 12.30 -21.92
C GLU A 369 29.11 12.37 -20.87
N GLU A 370 29.38 11.71 -19.76
CA GLU A 370 28.58 11.74 -18.56
C GLU A 370 29.49 12.05 -17.37
N THR A 371 28.91 12.67 -16.36
CA THR A 371 29.59 13.03 -15.12
C THR A 371 28.78 12.42 -13.99
N ILE A 372 29.29 11.34 -13.42
CA ILE A 372 28.70 10.72 -12.24
C ILE A 372 29.31 11.41 -11.03
N LYS A 373 28.46 12.02 -10.20
CA LYS A 373 28.90 12.50 -8.89
C LYS A 373 28.90 11.32 -7.96
N LEU A 374 30.09 10.88 -7.56
CA LEU A 374 30.24 9.96 -6.45
C LEU A 374 29.71 10.70 -5.21
N LYS A 375 28.60 10.24 -4.67
CA LYS A 375 28.11 10.72 -3.39
C LYS A 375 28.98 10.05 -2.33
N THR A 376 30.01 10.74 -1.83
CA THR A 376 30.64 10.32 -0.59
C THR A 376 29.60 10.37 0.51
N ALA A 377 29.32 9.19 1.02
CA ALA A 377 28.13 8.93 1.81
C ALA A 377 28.44 8.45 3.23
N LEU A 378 29.72 8.45 3.54
CA LEU A 378 30.22 8.29 4.88
C LEU A 378 30.03 9.62 5.63
N PRO A 379 29.95 9.61 6.97
CA PRO A 379 29.92 10.84 7.75
C PRO A 379 31.05 11.78 7.31
N GLN A 380 30.94 13.09 7.57
CA GLN A 380 31.94 14.12 7.24
C GLN A 380 33.40 13.77 7.66
N SER A 381 33.57 12.69 8.41
CA SER A 381 34.83 12.08 8.78
C SER A 381 35.56 11.35 7.65
N VAL A 382 34.94 10.84 6.58
CA VAL A 382 35.69 10.09 5.56
C VAL A 382 36.24 10.98 4.45
N LEU A 383 37.56 10.93 4.28
CA LEU A 383 38.30 11.75 3.35
C LEU A 383 38.82 10.87 2.21
N LEU A 384 38.27 11.05 1.00
CA LEU A 384 38.87 10.49 -0.20
C LEU A 384 40.23 11.15 -0.44
N SER A 385 41.29 10.36 -0.56
CA SER A 385 42.65 10.85 -0.79
C SER A 385 43.04 10.76 -2.26
N SER A 386 42.64 9.68 -2.94
CA SER A 386 42.93 9.46 -4.35
C SER A 386 41.97 8.46 -5.01
N ALA A 387 41.96 8.49 -6.34
CA ALA A 387 41.23 7.56 -7.17
C ALA A 387 42.05 7.25 -8.43
N GLU A 388 42.12 5.99 -8.84
CA GLU A 388 42.91 5.52 -9.98
C GLU A 388 42.16 4.47 -10.81
N ALA A 389 42.46 4.40 -12.11
CA ALA A 389 41.97 3.37 -13.00
C ALA A 389 43.17 2.60 -13.57
N GLY A 390 43.22 1.29 -13.32
CA GLY A 390 44.35 0.42 -13.62
C GLY A 390 43.96 -0.89 -14.29
N ALA A 391 44.92 -1.81 -14.39
CA ALA A 391 44.72 -3.11 -15.03
C ALA A 391 43.63 -3.95 -14.37
N GLU A 392 43.43 -3.78 -13.07
CA GLU A 392 42.47 -4.56 -12.29
C GLU A 392 41.07 -3.93 -12.25
N GLY A 393 40.94 -2.63 -12.58
CA GLY A 393 39.68 -1.91 -12.49
C GLY A 393 39.84 -0.49 -11.98
N VAL A 394 38.80 0.03 -11.33
CA VAL A 394 38.78 1.38 -10.74
C VAL A 394 38.89 1.26 -9.22
N VAL A 395 39.75 2.08 -8.64
CA VAL A 395 40.11 2.06 -7.22
C VAL A 395 39.91 3.45 -6.63
N TRP A 396 39.27 3.52 -5.48
CA TRP A 396 39.16 4.71 -4.64
C TRP A 396 39.79 4.41 -3.29
N MET A 397 40.54 5.35 -2.72
CA MET A 397 41.18 5.17 -1.42
C MET A 397 41.15 6.44 -0.61
N GLY A 398 41.23 6.30 0.71
CA GLY A 398 41.12 7.42 1.61
C GLY A 398 41.40 7.08 3.07
N LYS A 399 41.14 8.06 3.92
CA LYS A 399 41.29 7.97 5.38
C LYS A 399 39.93 8.06 6.07
N PHE A 400 39.80 7.35 7.19
CA PHE A 400 38.72 7.62 8.12
C PHE A 400 39.11 8.80 9.01
N GLY A 401 38.11 9.60 9.35
CA GLY A 401 38.21 10.53 10.45
C GLY A 401 37.99 9.78 11.76
N PHE A 402 37.58 10.52 12.78
CA PHE A 402 37.28 9.91 14.07
C PHE A 402 35.99 9.05 13.98
N LEU A 403 36.07 7.77 14.37
CA LEU A 403 34.97 6.81 14.42
C LEU A 403 34.64 6.44 15.88
N PRO A 404 34.01 7.33 16.67
CA PRO A 404 33.61 6.99 18.03
C PRO A 404 32.42 6.01 18.03
N PRO A 405 32.21 5.25 19.12
CA PRO A 405 31.00 4.46 19.30
C PRO A 405 29.78 5.39 19.32
N ALA A 406 28.64 4.86 18.90
CA ALA A 406 27.38 5.57 19.03
C ALA A 406 26.89 5.59 20.48
N GLU A 407 26.28 6.71 20.86
CA GLU A 407 25.54 6.85 22.10
C GLU A 407 24.04 6.76 21.82
N HIS A 408 23.33 5.95 22.61
CA HIS A 408 21.88 5.86 22.53
C HIS A 408 21.24 7.05 23.25
N LEU A 409 20.45 7.81 22.51
CA LEU A 409 19.56 8.84 23.03
C LEU A 409 18.13 8.28 23.07
N SER A 410 17.83 7.60 24.16
CA SER A 410 16.52 6.99 24.39
C SER A 410 15.56 8.00 25.00
N GLU A 411 14.39 8.15 24.39
CA GLU A 411 13.35 9.11 24.77
C GLU A 411 12.10 8.37 25.23
N PHE A 412 11.72 8.60 26.48
CA PHE A 412 10.41 8.25 27.01
C PHE A 412 9.57 9.52 27.12
N THR A 413 8.37 9.53 26.54
CA THR A 413 7.45 10.66 26.65
C THR A 413 6.08 10.16 27.14
N PRO A 414 5.69 10.45 28.40
CA PRO A 414 6.45 11.19 29.42
C PRO A 414 7.73 10.47 29.89
N ASP A 415 8.68 11.21 30.48
CA ASP A 415 9.97 10.68 30.97
C ASP A 415 9.82 10.12 32.40
N GLY A 416 9.12 9.00 32.51
CA GLY A 416 8.88 8.30 33.76
C GLY A 416 8.10 9.09 34.82
N GLY A 417 8.01 8.51 36.01
CA GLY A 417 7.35 9.13 37.16
C GLY A 417 5.84 9.14 37.02
N ARG A 418 5.18 10.24 37.39
CA ARG A 418 3.72 10.27 37.54
C ARG A 418 3.01 10.31 36.18
N LEU A 419 2.14 9.33 35.93
CA LEU A 419 1.28 9.27 34.75
C LEU A 419 -0.14 9.69 35.15
N GLU A 420 -0.51 10.93 34.80
CA GLU A 420 -1.86 11.44 35.06
C GLU A 420 -2.85 10.93 34.02
N GLY A 421 -4.05 10.58 34.46
CA GLY A 421 -5.11 10.10 33.59
C GLY A 421 -6.45 10.73 33.93
N THR A 422 -7.45 10.44 33.12
CA THR A 422 -8.82 10.94 33.31
C THR A 422 -9.83 9.81 33.16
N TRP A 423 -10.91 9.90 33.94
CA TRP A 423 -12.05 9.02 33.77
C TRP A 423 -12.80 9.39 32.50
N GLN A 424 -12.97 8.42 31.60
CA GLN A 424 -13.90 8.51 30.48
C GLN A 424 -15.02 7.51 30.68
N GLY A 425 -16.25 8.03 30.66
CA GLY A 425 -17.42 7.19 30.63
C GLY A 425 -18.03 7.17 29.24
N HIS A 426 -18.56 6.02 28.85
CA HIS A 426 -19.31 5.84 27.62
C HIS A 426 -20.50 4.93 27.87
N TYR A 427 -21.54 5.06 27.03
CA TYR A 427 -22.67 4.16 27.07
C TYR A 427 -22.41 2.95 26.17
N SER A 428 -22.33 1.76 26.77
CA SER A 428 -22.11 0.50 26.07
C SER A 428 -23.43 0.00 25.49
N CYS A 429 -23.52 0.02 24.16
CA CYS A 429 -24.73 -0.37 23.44
C CYS A 429 -25.00 -1.88 23.49
N SER A 430 -23.96 -2.70 23.60
CA SER A 430 -24.09 -4.16 23.71
C SER A 430 -24.55 -4.60 25.10
N GLN A 431 -24.13 -3.88 26.14
CA GLN A 431 -24.43 -4.22 27.54
C GLN A 431 -25.55 -3.36 28.15
N HIS A 432 -26.07 -2.38 27.39
CA HIS A 432 -27.10 -1.42 27.81
C HIS A 432 -26.81 -0.71 29.14
N ARG A 433 -25.53 -0.40 29.39
CA ARG A 433 -25.09 0.24 30.64
C ARG A 433 -24.01 1.28 30.40
N TRP A 434 -23.88 2.20 31.35
CA TRP A 434 -22.75 3.11 31.42
C TRP A 434 -21.51 2.34 31.88
N GLU A 435 -20.43 2.46 31.10
CA GLU A 435 -19.12 1.91 31.43
C GLU A 435 -18.15 3.07 31.61
N GLN A 436 -17.28 2.99 32.63
CA GLN A 436 -16.28 4.01 32.91
C GLN A 436 -14.91 3.36 32.95
N ASN A 437 -14.00 3.90 32.15
CA ASN A 437 -12.61 3.47 32.10
C ASN A 437 -11.73 4.65 32.49
N PHE A 438 -10.68 4.38 33.25
CA PHE A 438 -9.62 5.35 33.50
C PHE A 438 -8.60 5.27 32.36
N LEU A 439 -8.39 6.38 31.66
CA LEU A 439 -7.47 6.48 30.53
C LEU A 439 -6.25 7.31 30.89
N THR A 440 -5.09 6.82 30.49
CA THR A 440 -3.81 7.52 30.59
C THR A 440 -3.31 7.92 29.20
N PRO A 441 -2.48 8.98 29.08
CA PRO A 441 -1.82 9.27 27.82
C PRO A 441 -0.88 8.12 27.46
N SER A 442 -0.81 7.79 26.16
CA SER A 442 0.11 6.78 25.67
C SER A 442 1.56 7.21 25.93
N ILE A 443 2.37 6.28 26.40
CA ILE A 443 3.81 6.45 26.58
C ILE A 443 4.47 6.20 25.22
N ARG A 444 5.10 7.23 24.65
CA ARG A 444 5.93 7.10 23.46
C ARG A 444 7.34 6.71 23.87
N VAL A 445 7.88 5.66 23.26
CA VAL A 445 9.27 5.23 23.42
C VAL A 445 9.96 5.30 22.07
N ALA A 446 11.06 6.06 22.00
CA ALA A 446 11.89 6.18 20.81
C ALA A 446 13.37 6.06 21.18
N ASP A 447 14.18 5.62 20.23
CA ASP A 447 15.62 5.50 20.43
C ASP A 447 16.38 5.92 19.18
N SER A 448 17.56 6.49 19.37
CA SER A 448 18.42 6.97 18.30
C SER A 448 19.88 6.82 18.69
N ALA A 449 20.65 6.24 17.78
CA ALA A 449 22.10 6.19 17.89
C ALA A 449 22.69 7.52 17.40
N VAL A 450 23.51 8.16 18.23
CA VAL A 450 24.11 9.48 18.00
C VAL A 450 25.64 9.35 18.01
N VAL A 451 26.30 9.95 17.02
CA VAL A 451 27.76 9.97 16.86
C VAL A 451 28.20 11.43 16.79
N ILE A 452 29.02 11.88 17.75
CA ILE A 452 29.50 13.28 17.85
C ILE A 452 28.33 14.30 17.81
N GLY A 453 27.26 14.02 18.56
CA GLY A 453 26.07 14.88 18.63
C GLY A 453 25.18 14.89 17.38
N GLN A 454 25.50 14.12 16.34
CA GLN A 454 24.66 13.95 15.16
C GLN A 454 23.96 12.60 15.19
N ARG A 455 22.66 12.58 14.87
CA ARG A 455 21.90 11.34 14.76
C ARG A 455 22.45 10.51 13.59
N PHE A 456 22.93 9.31 13.90
CA PHE A 456 23.46 8.34 12.96
C PHE A 456 22.35 7.44 12.42
N LYS A 457 21.58 6.81 13.31
CA LYS A 457 20.52 5.85 12.96
C LYS A 457 19.35 5.92 13.94
N THR A 458 18.15 5.64 13.43
CA THR A 458 16.98 5.38 14.30
C THR A 458 17.02 3.93 14.75
N VAL A 459 17.00 3.70 16.06
CA VAL A 459 17.10 2.34 16.60
C VAL A 459 15.68 1.82 16.86
N PRO A 460 15.29 0.66 16.29
CA PRO A 460 13.97 0.10 16.52
C PRO A 460 13.79 -0.28 17.99
N VAL A 461 12.68 0.17 18.57
CA VAL A 461 12.33 -0.11 19.96
C VAL A 461 11.45 -1.35 20.02
N LYS A 462 11.84 -2.30 20.87
CA LYS A 462 11.05 -3.48 21.23
C LYS A 462 10.64 -3.36 22.70
N ILE A 463 9.36 -3.61 22.99
CA ILE A 463 8.89 -3.78 24.37
C ILE A 463 9.12 -5.23 24.77
N PHE A 464 9.84 -5.47 25.88
CA PHE A 464 10.09 -6.81 26.36
C PHE A 464 8.93 -7.31 27.21
N ASP A 465 8.72 -8.63 27.19
CA ASP A 465 7.74 -9.38 27.99
C ASP A 465 7.98 -9.29 29.51
N THR A 466 9.21 -8.96 29.89
CA THR A 466 9.61 -8.63 31.26
C THR A 466 9.08 -7.28 31.76
N SER A 467 8.38 -6.50 30.92
CA SER A 467 7.62 -5.34 31.39
C SER A 467 6.47 -5.79 32.29
N GLN A 468 6.32 -5.14 33.45
CA GLN A 468 5.36 -5.53 34.49
C GLN A 468 4.49 -4.35 34.92
N ILE A 469 3.26 -4.66 35.34
CA ILE A 469 2.32 -3.68 35.88
C ILE A 469 1.73 -4.19 37.19
N GLU A 470 1.67 -3.33 38.21
CA GLU A 470 1.30 -3.70 39.56
C GLU A 470 0.22 -2.73 40.11
N PRO A 471 -0.92 -3.23 40.62
CA PRO A 471 -1.36 -4.62 40.64
C PRO A 471 -1.96 -5.06 39.28
N ALA A 472 -1.50 -6.19 38.75
CA ALA A 472 -1.98 -6.76 37.48
C ALA A 472 -3.46 -7.21 37.51
N SER A 473 -4.09 -7.28 38.69
CA SER A 473 -5.51 -7.61 38.82
C SER A 473 -6.42 -6.50 38.31
N HIS A 474 -6.01 -5.23 38.42
CA HIS A 474 -6.84 -4.08 38.06
C HIS A 474 -6.33 -3.35 36.82
N TRP A 475 -5.09 -3.63 36.41
CA TRP A 475 -4.40 -2.89 35.37
C TRP A 475 -3.70 -3.83 34.39
N ARG A 476 -3.66 -3.44 33.12
CA ARG A 476 -2.80 -4.04 32.09
C ARG A 476 -2.16 -2.95 31.24
N TYR A 477 -1.07 -3.27 30.55
CA TYR A 477 -0.54 -2.39 29.50
C TYR A 477 -0.80 -3.02 28.13
N GLU A 478 -0.92 -2.18 27.11
CA GLU A 478 -1.15 -2.58 25.73
C GLU A 478 -0.17 -1.84 24.81
N VAL A 479 0.37 -2.56 23.83
CA VAL A 479 1.19 -1.97 22.77
C VAL A 479 0.25 -1.53 21.64
N LEU A 480 0.10 -0.23 21.43
CA LEU A 480 -0.96 0.36 20.62
C LEU A 480 -0.65 0.41 19.12
N THR A 481 0.61 0.58 18.74
CA THR A 481 1.04 0.65 17.33
C THR A 481 2.51 0.27 17.18
N THR A 482 2.84 -0.45 16.11
CA THR A 482 4.22 -0.84 15.75
C THR A 482 4.61 -0.18 14.43
N VAL A 483 4.87 1.13 14.41
CA VAL A 483 5.72 1.67 13.34
C VAL A 483 7.13 1.35 13.80
N GLU A 484 7.84 0.48 13.09
CA GLU A 484 8.98 -0.32 13.58
C GLU A 484 10.06 0.43 14.41
N ALA A 485 10.20 1.75 14.24
CA ALA A 485 11.14 2.58 14.98
C ALA A 485 10.65 3.17 16.31
N ILE A 486 9.33 3.35 16.51
CA ILE A 486 8.75 4.04 17.69
C ILE A 486 7.60 3.20 18.24
N GLN A 487 7.60 2.98 19.55
CA GLN A 487 6.55 2.23 20.24
C GLN A 487 5.63 3.16 21.03
N TYR A 488 4.35 2.80 21.08
CA TYR A 488 3.34 3.45 21.93
C TYR A 488 2.75 2.44 22.89
N VAL A 489 2.83 2.73 24.19
CA VAL A 489 2.31 1.87 25.26
C VAL A 489 1.18 2.59 25.99
N GLY A 490 0.00 2.00 26.00
CA GLY A 490 -1.14 2.47 26.79
C GLY A 490 -1.27 1.69 28.10
N VAL A 491 -1.67 2.36 29.18
CA VAL A 491 -2.11 1.68 30.41
C VAL A 491 -3.63 1.64 30.44
N VAL A 492 -4.18 0.44 30.54
CA VAL A 492 -5.61 0.15 30.46
C VAL A 492 -6.11 -0.32 31.82
N SER A 493 -7.18 0.31 32.29
CA SER A 493 -7.90 -0.09 33.50
C SER A 493 -8.87 -1.25 33.20
N ILE A 494 -8.99 -2.18 34.14
CA ILE A 494 -9.87 -3.35 34.04
C ILE A 494 -11.06 -3.17 35.01
N ASP A 495 -10.81 -3.21 36.31
CA ASP A 495 -11.81 -3.10 37.38
C ASP A 495 -11.28 -2.17 38.49
N VAL A 496 -11.00 -0.92 38.12
CA VAL A 496 -10.35 0.05 39.02
C VAL A 496 -11.39 0.83 39.83
N SER A 497 -11.08 1.10 41.10
CA SER A 497 -11.92 1.85 42.05
C SER A 497 -11.20 3.09 42.59
N GLN A 498 -11.95 3.95 43.31
CA GLN A 498 -11.35 5.08 44.02
C GLN A 498 -10.25 4.59 44.97
N GLY A 499 -9.10 5.26 44.92
CA GLY A 499 -7.93 4.94 45.76
C GLY A 499 -7.00 3.89 45.18
N ASP A 500 -7.41 3.18 44.11
CA ASP A 500 -6.50 2.28 43.40
C ASP A 500 -5.34 3.06 42.79
N GLU A 501 -4.15 2.49 42.83
CA GLU A 501 -2.96 3.04 42.20
C GLU A 501 -2.33 1.98 41.30
N CYS A 502 -1.40 2.39 40.45
CA CYS A 502 -0.71 1.49 39.56
C CYS A 502 0.74 1.90 39.37
N ARG A 503 1.65 0.93 39.30
CA ARG A 503 3.02 1.11 38.86
C ARG A 503 3.29 0.25 37.62
N LEU A 504 3.76 0.87 36.55
CA LEU A 504 4.24 0.21 35.34
C LEU A 504 5.78 0.25 35.33
N PHE A 505 6.40 -0.92 35.27
CA PHE A 505 7.81 -1.11 34.95
C PHE A 505 7.91 -1.40 33.45
N LEU A 506 8.20 -0.37 32.65
CA LEU A 506 8.31 -0.50 31.22
C LEU A 506 9.76 -0.85 30.84
N HIS A 507 9.97 -2.07 30.36
CA HIS A 507 11.28 -2.57 29.98
C HIS A 507 11.35 -2.77 28.46
N THR A 508 12.29 -2.07 27.84
CA THR A 508 12.40 -1.98 26.38
C THR A 508 13.83 -2.18 25.93
N SER A 509 14.02 -2.37 24.63
CA SER A 509 15.35 -2.44 24.03
C SER A 509 16.12 -1.11 24.06
N ALA A 510 15.46 -0.02 24.45
CA ALA A 510 16.03 1.32 24.68
C ALA A 510 16.29 1.61 26.17
N GLY A 511 16.05 0.64 27.05
CA GLY A 511 16.22 0.77 28.50
C GLY A 511 14.93 0.60 29.30
N ILE A 512 14.99 0.99 30.57
CA ILE A 512 13.93 0.76 31.56
C ILE A 512 13.42 2.10 32.07
N CYS A 513 12.09 2.24 32.17
CA CYS A 513 11.46 3.41 32.77
C CYS A 513 10.27 2.98 33.65
N CYS A 514 10.06 3.69 34.76
CA CYS A 514 8.99 3.40 35.72
C CYS A 514 7.94 4.51 35.69
N PHE A 515 6.67 4.13 35.67
CA PHE A 515 5.53 5.05 35.67
C PHE A 515 4.58 4.74 36.82
N ASP A 516 4.16 5.77 37.53
CA ASP A 516 3.24 5.70 38.67
C ASP A 516 1.93 6.41 38.33
N ILE A 517 0.82 5.68 38.29
CA ILE A 517 -0.53 6.25 38.34
C ILE A 517 -0.85 6.47 39.82
N PRO A 518 -1.10 7.73 40.24
CA PRO A 518 -1.43 8.03 41.63
C PRO A 518 -2.77 7.38 42.04
N PRO A 519 -3.08 7.31 43.35
CA PRO A 519 -4.38 6.87 43.83
C PRO A 519 -5.53 7.58 43.09
N LEU A 520 -6.40 6.80 42.47
CA LEU A 520 -7.48 7.31 41.62
C LEU A 520 -8.45 8.14 42.45
N GLN A 521 -8.85 9.28 41.89
CA GLN A 521 -10.01 10.01 42.41
C GLN A 521 -11.30 9.25 42.09
N ALA A 522 -12.36 9.53 42.85
CA ALA A 522 -13.66 8.91 42.60
C ALA A 522 -14.08 9.13 41.13
N PRO A 523 -14.60 8.08 40.45
CA PRO A 523 -15.13 8.25 39.10
C PRO A 523 -16.22 9.32 39.11
N PRO A 524 -16.35 10.11 38.03
CA PRO A 524 -17.42 11.09 37.93
C PRO A 524 -18.77 10.36 38.06
N PRO A 525 -19.78 11.01 38.65
CA PRO A 525 -21.08 10.39 38.84
C PRO A 525 -21.64 9.91 37.50
N VAL A 526 -22.24 8.72 37.52
CA VAL A 526 -22.97 8.19 36.36
C VAL A 526 -24.02 9.23 35.92
N PRO A 527 -24.14 9.52 34.62
CA PRO A 527 -25.19 10.41 34.11
C PRO A 527 -26.57 9.96 34.63
N ASN A 528 -27.49 10.91 34.82
CA ASN A 528 -28.83 10.57 35.29
C ASN A 528 -29.59 9.72 34.24
N GLU A 529 -30.69 9.07 34.62
CA GLU A 529 -31.45 8.17 33.73
C GLU A 529 -31.90 8.84 32.42
N LEU A 530 -32.23 10.13 32.46
CA LEU A 530 -32.62 10.89 31.28
C LEU A 530 -31.43 11.07 30.33
N ASP A 531 -30.26 11.43 30.85
CA ASP A 531 -29.03 11.61 30.07
C ASP A 531 -28.53 10.27 29.52
N LEU A 532 -28.63 9.18 30.29
CA LEU A 532 -28.34 7.83 29.81
C LEU A 532 -29.30 7.43 28.68
N GLY A 533 -30.59 7.75 28.80
CA GLY A 533 -31.58 7.52 27.73
C GLY A 533 -31.23 8.30 26.46
N ILE A 534 -30.79 9.56 26.59
CA ILE A 534 -30.33 10.37 25.45
C ILE A 534 -29.06 9.78 24.84
N MET A 535 -28.06 9.41 25.66
CA MET A 535 -26.80 8.84 25.19
C MET A 535 -26.98 7.46 24.55
N ALA A 536 -27.88 6.62 25.07
CA ALA A 536 -28.25 5.35 24.45
C ALA A 536 -28.82 5.58 23.04
N VAL A 537 -29.71 6.57 22.88
CA VAL A 537 -30.30 6.92 21.59
C VAL A 537 -29.26 7.52 20.62
N VAL A 538 -28.31 8.32 21.13
CA VAL A 538 -27.30 9.01 20.32
C VAL A 538 -26.16 8.07 19.91
N ASN A 539 -25.59 7.30 20.86
CA ASN A 539 -24.41 6.47 20.64
C ASN A 539 -24.73 5.10 20.05
N CYS A 540 -25.92 4.55 20.31
CA CYS A 540 -26.34 3.23 19.79
C CYS A 540 -27.09 3.30 18.46
N ARG A 541 -27.00 4.46 17.79
CA ARG A 541 -27.64 4.74 16.50
C ARG A 541 -26.99 4.00 15.32
N LEU A 542 -25.82 3.39 15.51
CA LEU A 542 -25.05 2.60 14.55
C LEU A 542 -24.58 1.30 15.25
N TYR A 543 -25.39 0.25 15.24
CA TYR A 543 -25.02 -1.08 15.75
C TYR A 543 -24.78 -2.03 14.57
N GLN A 544 -23.67 -2.78 14.58
CA GLN A 544 -23.30 -3.76 13.56
C GLN A 544 -23.45 -5.19 14.11
N GLU A 545 -24.16 -6.06 13.40
CA GLU A 545 -24.39 -7.46 13.76
C GLU A 545 -24.04 -8.39 12.59
N ILE A 546 -23.44 -9.55 12.87
CA ILE A 546 -23.06 -10.54 11.84
C ILE A 546 -24.31 -11.33 11.43
N PHE A 547 -24.70 -11.26 10.16
CA PHE A 547 -25.93 -11.91 9.66
C PHE A 547 -25.73 -13.40 9.37
N THR A 548 -26.75 -14.19 9.72
CA THR A 548 -26.92 -15.59 9.30
C THR A 548 -27.99 -15.68 8.19
N PRO A 549 -28.16 -16.82 7.49
CA PRO A 549 -29.12 -16.95 6.37
C PRO A 549 -30.60 -16.73 6.75
N ARG A 550 -30.92 -16.79 8.05
CA ARG A 550 -32.21 -16.47 8.63
C ARG A 550 -32.02 -15.55 9.80
N VAL A 551 -32.46 -14.31 9.69
CA VAL A 551 -32.31 -13.33 10.76
C VAL A 551 -33.68 -12.92 11.27
N LYS A 552 -33.82 -13.01 12.60
CA LYS A 552 -34.92 -12.39 13.32
C LYS A 552 -34.60 -10.91 13.47
N LEU A 553 -35.41 -10.05 12.86
CA LEU A 553 -35.24 -8.60 12.97
C LEU A 553 -35.98 -8.15 14.24
N GLY A 554 -35.21 -7.92 15.31
CA GLY A 554 -35.72 -7.45 16.59
C GLY A 554 -35.94 -5.93 16.67
N TRP A 555 -36.39 -5.45 17.82
CA TRP A 555 -36.43 -4.01 18.13
C TRP A 555 -35.02 -3.44 18.21
N LEU A 556 -34.73 -2.38 17.46
CA LEU A 556 -33.49 -1.59 17.66
C LEU A 556 -33.67 -0.55 18.76
N ILE A 557 -34.90 -0.04 18.98
CA ILE A 557 -35.27 0.80 20.13
C ILE A 557 -36.72 0.53 20.53
N ASP A 558 -36.96 0.21 21.80
CA ASP A 558 -38.29 0.03 22.40
C ASP A 558 -39.19 1.25 22.19
N PRO A 559 -40.50 1.08 21.94
CA PRO A 559 -41.39 2.17 21.56
C PRO A 559 -41.44 3.23 22.66
N PRO A 560 -41.69 4.51 22.31
CA PRO A 560 -41.76 5.55 23.32
C PRO A 560 -42.92 5.26 24.27
N PRO A 561 -42.80 5.58 25.56
CA PRO A 561 -43.83 5.25 26.56
C PRO A 561 -45.11 6.10 26.43
N PHE A 562 -45.20 6.97 25.41
CA PHE A 562 -46.32 7.88 25.18
C PHE A 562 -46.96 7.64 23.80
N HIS A 563 -48.27 7.88 23.69
CA HIS A 563 -49.04 7.69 22.46
C HIS A 563 -50.10 8.79 22.25
N TYR A 564 -50.36 9.19 20.99
CA TYR A 564 -51.35 10.24 20.64
C TYR A 564 -52.75 9.65 20.33
N GLY A 565 -53.25 8.79 21.22
CA GLY A 565 -54.53 8.09 21.05
C GLY A 565 -54.49 6.83 20.18
N TYR A 566 -53.36 6.56 19.50
CA TYR A 566 -53.10 5.34 18.74
C TYR A 566 -51.77 4.72 19.15
N PRO A 567 -51.65 3.37 19.20
CA PRO A 567 -50.38 2.71 19.48
C PRO A 567 -49.26 3.17 18.52
N PRO A 568 -48.02 3.32 19.00
CA PRO A 568 -46.90 3.64 18.13
C PRO A 568 -46.70 2.52 17.11
N LEU A 569 -46.43 2.91 15.86
CA LEU A 569 -46.11 2.00 14.78
C LEU A 569 -44.62 2.10 14.45
N ARG A 570 -44.14 1.08 13.75
CA ARG A 570 -42.75 0.93 13.34
C ARG A 570 -42.65 0.90 11.84
N GLN A 571 -41.77 1.71 11.30
CA GLN A 571 -41.37 1.65 9.91
C GLN A 571 -40.01 0.98 9.81
N TRP A 572 -39.96 -0.12 9.06
CA TRP A 572 -38.76 -0.88 8.73
C TRP A 572 -38.33 -0.52 7.31
N LEU A 573 -37.07 -0.17 7.15
CA LEU A 573 -36.45 0.18 5.88
C LEU A 573 -35.25 -0.74 5.70
N LEU A 574 -35.44 -1.80 4.92
CA LEU A 574 -34.42 -2.79 4.64
C LEU A 574 -33.88 -2.56 3.22
N THR A 575 -32.58 -2.38 3.11
CA THR A 575 -31.86 -2.19 1.86
C THR A 575 -30.85 -3.33 1.70
N ILE A 576 -30.87 -4.01 0.57
CA ILE A 576 -29.81 -4.95 0.17
C ILE A 576 -29.14 -4.30 -1.04
N GLU A 577 -27.91 -3.83 -0.88
CA GLU A 577 -27.23 -3.04 -1.91
C GLU A 577 -26.96 -3.84 -3.17
N HIS A 578 -26.69 -5.14 -3.02
CA HIS A 578 -26.44 -6.06 -4.12
C HIS A 578 -27.08 -7.43 -3.84
N LEU A 579 -28.21 -7.69 -4.51
CA LEU A 579 -28.89 -8.98 -4.51
C LEU A 579 -28.56 -9.69 -5.84
N PRO A 580 -27.75 -10.77 -5.85
CA PRO A 580 -27.27 -11.39 -7.09
C PRO A 580 -28.36 -12.19 -7.85
N ASP A 581 -28.10 -12.48 -9.13
CA ASP A 581 -28.98 -13.29 -9.99
C ASP A 581 -29.38 -14.62 -9.30
N GLY A 582 -30.68 -14.91 -9.30
CA GLY A 582 -31.24 -16.13 -8.70
C GLY A 582 -31.37 -16.11 -7.18
N ALA A 583 -30.87 -15.07 -6.50
CA ALA A 583 -31.05 -14.93 -5.06
C ALA A 583 -32.53 -14.69 -4.70
N SER A 584 -32.94 -15.09 -3.50
CA SER A 584 -34.28 -14.79 -2.99
C SER A 584 -34.26 -14.23 -1.59
N ALA A 585 -35.05 -13.18 -1.36
CA ALA A 585 -35.34 -12.63 -0.06
C ALA A 585 -36.81 -12.90 0.29
N VAL A 586 -37.06 -13.52 1.43
CA VAL A 586 -38.41 -13.80 1.93
C VAL A 586 -38.58 -13.11 3.29
N LEU A 587 -39.59 -12.26 3.40
CA LEU A 587 -39.94 -11.59 4.65
C LEU A 587 -41.17 -12.27 5.25
N HIS A 588 -41.06 -12.70 6.49
CA HIS A 588 -42.14 -13.24 7.30
C HIS A 588 -42.49 -12.27 8.42
N GLU A 589 -43.79 -12.17 8.72
CA GLU A 589 -44.30 -11.52 9.92
C GLU A 589 -44.78 -12.57 10.92
N HIS A 590 -44.50 -12.32 12.20
CA HIS A 590 -45.13 -13.04 13.30
C HIS A 590 -45.51 -12.08 14.42
N GLU A 591 -46.61 -12.38 15.09
CA GLU A 591 -46.92 -11.73 16.36
C GLU A 591 -46.05 -12.33 17.47
N ARG A 592 -45.54 -11.46 18.35
CA ARG A 592 -44.84 -11.82 19.58
C ARG A 592 -45.83 -12.57 20.46
N ALA A 593 -45.78 -13.90 20.41
CA ALA A 593 -46.68 -14.74 21.17
C ALA A 593 -46.14 -14.95 22.59
N ASP A 594 -46.90 -14.54 23.59
CA ASP A 594 -46.49 -14.69 24.99
C ASP A 594 -46.41 -16.14 25.48
N ASN A 595 -46.89 -17.15 24.72
CA ASN A 595 -46.68 -18.60 25.02
C ASN A 595 -47.29 -19.59 23.97
N ALA A 596 -47.58 -19.18 22.72
CA ALA A 596 -48.12 -20.08 21.69
C ALA A 596 -47.25 -20.09 20.43
N ARG A 597 -47.25 -21.19 19.65
CA ARG A 597 -46.48 -21.28 18.40
C ARG A 597 -46.85 -20.10 17.48
N PRO A 598 -45.89 -19.21 17.12
CA PRO A 598 -46.19 -18.05 16.31
C PRO A 598 -46.72 -18.50 14.94
N ARG A 599 -47.87 -17.96 14.52
CA ARG A 599 -48.33 -18.11 13.13
C ARG A 599 -47.48 -17.20 12.27
N GLN A 600 -46.44 -17.74 11.64
CA GLN A 600 -45.66 -17.01 10.64
C GLN A 600 -46.49 -16.81 9.37
N ARG A 601 -46.62 -15.56 8.94
CA ARG A 601 -47.24 -15.19 7.67
C ARG A 601 -46.15 -14.66 6.74
N GLN A 602 -45.97 -15.29 5.58
CA GLN A 602 -45.12 -14.72 4.54
C GLN A 602 -45.78 -13.46 3.99
N VAL A 603 -45.06 -12.33 4.00
CA VAL A 603 -45.60 -11.02 3.61
C VAL A 603 -44.97 -10.43 2.36
N SER A 604 -43.73 -10.80 2.05
CA SER A 604 -43.11 -10.51 0.76
C SER A 604 -42.14 -11.63 0.38
N ARG A 605 -42.02 -11.87 -0.92
CA ARG A 605 -41.00 -12.75 -1.49
C ARG A 605 -40.52 -12.14 -2.78
N VAL A 606 -39.25 -11.76 -2.79
CA VAL A 606 -38.57 -11.26 -3.97
C VAL A 606 -37.57 -12.31 -4.44
N VAL A 607 -37.63 -12.64 -5.72
CA VAL A 607 -36.63 -13.48 -6.39
C VAL A 607 -35.92 -12.58 -7.40
N ALA A 608 -34.61 -12.46 -7.27
CA ALA A 608 -33.81 -11.66 -8.18
C ALA A 608 -33.67 -12.38 -9.52
N GLU A 609 -34.35 -11.89 -10.55
CA GLU A 609 -34.14 -12.37 -11.92
C GLU A 609 -32.76 -11.92 -12.46
N ARG A 610 -32.23 -10.82 -11.91
CA ARG A 610 -30.95 -10.20 -12.24
C ARG A 610 -30.41 -9.42 -11.04
N ALA A 611 -29.11 -9.15 -11.03
CA ALA A 611 -28.42 -8.52 -9.93
C ALA A 611 -28.86 -7.07 -9.76
N GLY A 612 -29.09 -6.64 -8.54
CA GLY A 612 -29.47 -5.26 -8.25
C GLY A 612 -29.79 -5.00 -6.79
N ALA A 613 -30.05 -3.74 -6.46
CA ALA A 613 -30.43 -3.38 -5.10
C ALA A 613 -31.89 -3.76 -4.81
N LEU A 614 -32.14 -4.33 -3.64
CA LEU A 614 -33.49 -4.59 -3.12
C LEU A 614 -33.81 -3.62 -1.99
N TRP A 615 -34.98 -2.98 -2.08
CA TRP A 615 -35.49 -2.09 -1.04
C TRP A 615 -36.83 -2.64 -0.56
N ILE A 616 -36.92 -2.98 0.73
CA ILE A 616 -38.14 -3.45 1.37
C ILE A 616 -38.50 -2.43 2.45
N GLU A 617 -39.68 -1.84 2.31
CA GLU A 617 -40.28 -1.00 3.34
C GLU A 617 -41.47 -1.71 3.96
N ARG A 618 -41.58 -1.68 5.29
CA ARG A 618 -42.71 -2.29 6.00
C ARG A 618 -43.15 -1.48 7.20
N VAL A 619 -44.45 -1.41 7.44
CA VAL A 619 -45.00 -0.81 8.67
C VAL A 619 -45.66 -1.88 9.53
N THR A 620 -45.23 -2.00 10.78
CA THR A 620 -45.78 -2.96 11.76
C THR A 620 -46.17 -2.27 13.07
N ASN A 621 -46.97 -2.92 13.91
CA ASN A 621 -47.25 -2.44 15.26
C ASN A 621 -46.14 -2.87 16.23
N ASP A 622 -46.27 -2.55 17.51
CA ASP A 622 -45.37 -2.94 18.61
C ASP A 622 -45.36 -4.45 18.91
N LYS A 623 -46.35 -5.21 18.45
CA LYS A 623 -46.46 -6.66 18.71
C LYS A 623 -45.97 -7.53 17.56
N THR A 624 -45.74 -6.97 16.39
CA THR A 624 -45.36 -7.71 15.18
C THR A 624 -43.86 -7.59 14.89
N GLU A 625 -43.17 -8.73 14.86
CA GLU A 625 -41.76 -8.88 14.51
C GLU A 625 -41.60 -9.40 13.07
N LEU A 626 -40.39 -9.26 12.52
CA LEU A 626 -40.06 -9.68 11.17
C LEU A 626 -38.95 -10.74 11.17
N ASP A 627 -39.10 -11.76 10.35
CA ASP A 627 -38.01 -12.70 10.02
C ASP A 627 -37.64 -12.53 8.54
N LEU A 628 -36.35 -12.30 8.27
CA LEU A 628 -35.80 -12.23 6.91
C LEU A 628 -35.05 -13.53 6.61
N GLU A 629 -35.51 -14.28 5.61
CA GLU A 629 -34.79 -15.43 5.05
C GLU A 629 -34.14 -15.03 3.72
N LEU A 630 -32.81 -15.11 3.66
CA LEU A 630 -32.01 -14.82 2.47
C LEU A 630 -31.41 -16.11 1.92
N LYS A 631 -31.63 -16.36 0.64
CA LYS A 631 -30.98 -17.44 -0.11
C LYS A 631 -30.12 -16.81 -1.18
N MET A 632 -28.82 -16.72 -0.92
CA MET A 632 -27.83 -16.12 -1.81
C MET A 632 -26.56 -17.00 -1.83
N PRO A 633 -25.83 -17.08 -2.96
CA PRO A 633 -24.49 -17.68 -2.98
C PRO A 633 -23.55 -16.90 -2.03
N SER A 634 -22.65 -17.59 -1.34
CA SER A 634 -21.71 -17.00 -0.38
C SER A 634 -20.82 -15.95 -1.06
N GLY A 635 -20.89 -14.70 -0.60
CA GLY A 635 -20.13 -13.58 -1.18
C GLY A 635 -20.79 -12.24 -0.86
N GLU A 636 -20.01 -11.17 -0.94
CA GLU A 636 -20.32 -9.82 -0.47
C GLU A 636 -21.71 -9.30 -0.89
N GLY A 637 -22.54 -8.97 0.10
CA GLY A 637 -23.82 -8.30 -0.07
C GLY A 637 -24.15 -7.52 1.20
N GLY A 638 -24.05 -6.19 1.15
CA GLY A 638 -24.39 -5.32 2.28
C GLY A 638 -25.89 -5.29 2.50
N ILE A 639 -26.34 -5.70 3.69
CA ILE A 639 -27.72 -5.46 4.14
C ILE A 639 -27.67 -4.26 5.08
N ARG A 640 -28.58 -3.33 4.88
CA ARG A 640 -28.80 -2.18 5.73
C ARG A 640 -30.22 -2.20 6.26
N LEU A 641 -30.35 -2.21 7.58
CA LEU A 641 -31.64 -2.06 8.24
C LEU A 641 -31.71 -0.68 8.88
N ALA A 642 -32.82 0.01 8.63
CA ALA A 642 -33.21 1.19 9.38
C ALA A 642 -34.61 1.01 9.97
N GLN A 643 -34.80 1.53 11.19
CA GLN A 643 -36.09 1.58 11.87
C GLN A 643 -36.43 3.02 12.22
N ARG A 644 -37.73 3.34 12.20
CA ARG A 644 -38.29 4.61 12.65
C ARG A 644 -39.59 4.38 13.40
N TRP A 645 -39.89 5.20 14.40
CA TRP A 645 -41.23 5.24 14.98
C TRP A 645 -42.14 6.15 14.19
N LEU A 646 -43.34 5.64 13.91
CA LEU A 646 -44.46 6.39 13.38
C LEU A 646 -45.45 6.57 14.53
N LEU A 647 -45.66 7.81 14.95
CA LEU A 647 -46.66 8.15 15.95
C LEU A 647 -47.94 8.60 15.22
N PRO A 648 -48.97 7.73 15.11
CA PRO A 648 -50.14 8.04 14.30
C PRO A 648 -50.89 9.24 14.89
N LEU A 649 -51.17 10.21 14.03
CA LEU A 649 -51.97 11.39 14.34
C LEU A 649 -53.38 11.25 13.75
N ARG A 650 -53.50 10.58 12.59
CA ARG A 650 -54.76 10.33 11.88
C ARG A 650 -54.70 9.00 11.12
N ILE A 651 -55.82 8.28 11.10
CA ILE A 651 -55.98 7.02 10.38
C ILE A 651 -57.22 7.11 9.49
N ILE A 652 -57.12 6.64 8.24
CA ILE A 652 -58.21 6.55 7.28
C ILE A 652 -58.40 5.09 6.90
N ASP A 653 -59.63 4.59 6.97
CA ASP A 653 -59.97 3.24 6.52
C ASP A 653 -60.11 3.23 4.99
N LEU A 654 -59.36 2.34 4.33
CA LEU A 654 -59.36 2.16 2.89
C LEU A 654 -60.33 1.05 2.46
N GLY A 655 -60.89 0.26 3.39
CA GLY A 655 -61.73 -0.91 3.12
C GLY A 655 -60.99 -2.13 2.56
N ALA A 656 -59.88 -1.92 1.84
CA ALA A 656 -59.02 -2.95 1.31
C ALA A 656 -57.54 -2.53 1.42
N PRO A 657 -56.58 -3.48 1.45
CA PRO A 657 -55.17 -3.14 1.53
C PRO A 657 -54.71 -2.28 0.35
N ALA A 658 -53.91 -1.26 0.65
CA ALA A 658 -53.30 -0.42 -0.36
C ALA A 658 -52.36 -1.23 -1.25
N THR A 659 -52.48 -1.05 -2.56
CA THR A 659 -51.59 -1.62 -3.58
C THR A 659 -50.62 -0.59 -4.14
N ALA A 660 -50.93 0.71 -4.06
CA ALA A 660 -50.02 1.79 -4.41
C ALA A 660 -50.36 3.08 -3.67
N LEU A 661 -49.38 3.95 -3.49
CA LEU A 661 -49.48 5.22 -2.78
C LEU A 661 -48.63 6.27 -3.49
N THR A 662 -49.17 7.47 -3.75
CA THR A 662 -48.42 8.59 -4.33
C THR A 662 -48.99 9.94 -3.89
N ARG A 663 -48.20 11.01 -4.02
CA ARG A 663 -48.63 12.40 -3.75
C ARG A 663 -48.58 13.22 -5.03
N VAL A 664 -49.60 14.05 -5.22
CA VAL A 664 -49.60 15.13 -6.22
C VAL A 664 -50.12 16.39 -5.55
N ASN A 665 -49.29 17.44 -5.55
CA ASN A 665 -49.61 18.71 -4.89
C ASN A 665 -50.00 18.50 -3.41
N GLN A 666 -51.20 18.96 -3.04
CA GLN A 666 -51.77 18.85 -1.70
C GLN A 666 -52.68 17.63 -1.53
N SER A 667 -52.61 16.63 -2.41
CA SER A 667 -53.42 15.41 -2.34
C SER A 667 -52.55 14.16 -2.27
N VAL A 668 -52.95 13.22 -1.41
CA VAL A 668 -52.39 11.86 -1.34
C VAL A 668 -53.37 10.91 -2.00
N PHE A 669 -52.89 10.13 -2.96
CA PHE A 669 -53.68 9.16 -3.69
C PHE A 669 -53.24 7.74 -3.32
N THR A 670 -54.19 6.92 -2.88
CA THR A 670 -53.97 5.53 -2.50
C THR A 670 -54.83 4.64 -3.38
N LEU A 671 -54.20 3.71 -4.10
CA LEU A 671 -54.90 2.70 -4.86
C LEU A 671 -55.08 1.45 -4.00
N THR A 672 -56.28 0.90 -4.02
CA THR A 672 -56.60 -0.45 -3.52
C THR A 672 -57.06 -1.31 -4.69
N ARG A 673 -57.32 -2.59 -4.44
CA ARG A 673 -57.91 -3.49 -5.47
C ARG A 673 -59.30 -3.07 -5.95
N GLU A 674 -60.01 -2.25 -5.17
CA GLU A 674 -61.43 -1.94 -5.42
C GLU A 674 -61.65 -0.46 -5.76
N GLN A 675 -60.80 0.42 -5.24
CA GLN A 675 -61.00 1.86 -5.31
C GLN A 675 -59.69 2.65 -5.25
N LEU A 676 -59.74 3.84 -5.84
CA LEU A 676 -58.79 4.92 -5.65
C LEU A 676 -59.33 5.86 -4.56
N VAL A 677 -58.49 6.14 -3.57
CA VAL A 677 -58.78 7.06 -2.47
C VAL A 677 -57.91 8.31 -2.63
N GLU A 678 -58.52 9.49 -2.68
CA GLU A 678 -57.83 10.77 -2.62
C GLU A 678 -58.05 11.41 -1.25
N VAL A 679 -56.97 11.86 -0.62
CA VAL A 679 -56.99 12.59 0.64
C VAL A 679 -56.39 13.96 0.40
N ASN A 680 -57.20 15.01 0.52
CA ASN A 680 -56.74 16.39 0.43
C ASN A 680 -56.13 16.81 1.78
N LEU A 681 -54.85 17.21 1.76
CA LEU A 681 -54.07 17.56 2.95
C LEU A 681 -54.47 18.92 3.55
N SER A 682 -55.02 19.84 2.76
CA SER A 682 -55.38 21.18 3.24
C SER A 682 -56.80 21.24 3.81
N SER A 683 -57.75 20.54 3.19
CA SER A 683 -59.13 20.48 3.69
C SER A 683 -59.42 19.27 4.58
N ASN A 684 -58.53 18.28 4.60
CA ASN A 684 -58.74 16.95 5.19
C ASN A 684 -59.88 16.12 4.56
N ASP A 685 -60.45 16.56 3.43
CA ASP A 685 -61.49 15.80 2.73
C ASP A 685 -60.94 14.49 2.15
N THR A 686 -61.80 13.47 2.12
CA THR A 686 -61.48 12.16 1.54
C THR A 686 -62.53 11.81 0.50
N SER A 687 -62.08 11.45 -0.71
CA SER A 687 -62.95 11.05 -1.81
C SER A 687 -62.56 9.66 -2.32
N PHE A 688 -63.55 8.90 -2.76
CA PHE A 688 -63.41 7.51 -3.17
C PHE A 688 -63.95 7.34 -4.59
N SER A 689 -63.20 6.66 -5.46
CA SER A 689 -63.61 6.35 -6.82
C SER A 689 -63.35 4.87 -7.13
N PRO A 690 -64.36 4.09 -7.54
CA PRO A 690 -64.17 2.68 -7.87
C PRO A 690 -63.21 2.54 -9.06
N THR A 691 -62.33 1.56 -9.01
CA THR A 691 -61.31 1.36 -10.04
C THR A 691 -60.87 -0.10 -10.12
N ARG A 692 -60.49 -0.55 -11.32
CA ARG A 692 -59.93 -1.90 -11.58
C ARG A 692 -58.46 -1.86 -11.99
N GLN A 693 -57.79 -0.76 -11.65
CA GLN A 693 -56.42 -0.51 -12.05
C GLN A 693 -55.47 -1.29 -11.16
N ARG A 694 -54.31 -1.65 -11.71
CA ARG A 694 -53.28 -2.45 -11.05
C ARG A 694 -52.19 -1.59 -10.42
N GLY A 695 -52.00 -0.38 -10.91
CA GLY A 695 -50.99 0.53 -10.37
C GLY A 695 -51.32 1.99 -10.56
N LEU A 696 -50.58 2.81 -9.80
CA LEU A 696 -50.72 4.25 -9.68
C LEU A 696 -49.31 4.85 -9.48
N ALA A 697 -48.98 5.91 -10.21
CA ALA A 697 -47.73 6.64 -10.05
C ALA A 697 -47.82 8.05 -10.63
N VAL A 698 -46.78 8.86 -10.38
CA VAL A 698 -46.58 10.15 -11.05
C VAL A 698 -45.57 10.00 -12.17
N ASP A 699 -45.92 10.50 -13.35
CA ASP A 699 -45.10 10.51 -14.56
C ASP A 699 -45.08 11.93 -15.14
N LEU A 700 -43.91 12.58 -15.15
CA LEU A 700 -43.74 13.97 -15.61
C LEU A 700 -44.77 14.95 -14.99
N GLY A 701 -45.02 14.79 -13.69
CA GLY A 701 -45.97 15.62 -12.92
C GLY A 701 -47.44 15.27 -13.10
N ARG A 702 -47.77 14.26 -13.92
CA ARG A 702 -49.14 13.78 -14.15
C ARG A 702 -49.42 12.57 -13.29
N LEU A 703 -50.61 12.49 -12.72
CA LEU A 703 -51.05 11.31 -11.99
C LEU A 703 -51.55 10.28 -12.99
N VAL A 704 -51.02 9.06 -12.95
CA VAL A 704 -51.31 8.02 -13.94
C VAL A 704 -51.71 6.73 -13.26
N LEU A 705 -52.79 6.13 -13.75
CA LEU A 705 -53.25 4.79 -13.42
C LEU A 705 -52.96 3.85 -14.60
N TRP A 706 -52.69 2.57 -14.31
CA TRP A 706 -52.62 1.55 -15.36
C TRP A 706 -53.18 0.22 -14.91
N GLY A 707 -53.60 -0.60 -15.87
CA GLY A 707 -54.19 -1.89 -15.62
C GLY A 707 -54.44 -2.68 -16.91
N ASP A 708 -55.36 -3.63 -16.81
CA ASP A 708 -55.71 -4.53 -17.93
C ASP A 708 -56.35 -3.80 -19.11
N GLU A 709 -56.97 -2.64 -18.86
CA GLU A 709 -57.71 -1.89 -19.86
C GLU A 709 -56.88 -0.75 -20.50
N GLY A 710 -55.73 -0.39 -19.94
CA GLY A 710 -54.96 0.73 -20.45
C GLY A 710 -54.13 1.50 -19.44
N VAL A 711 -53.65 2.66 -19.89
CA VAL A 711 -53.04 3.73 -19.09
C VAL A 711 -53.98 4.92 -19.10
N TYR A 712 -54.21 5.54 -17.93
CA TYR A 712 -55.14 6.65 -17.73
C TYR A 712 -54.45 7.78 -16.99
N GLU A 713 -54.55 8.99 -17.52
CA GLU A 713 -54.20 10.22 -16.80
C GLU A 713 -55.36 10.64 -15.90
N LEU A 714 -55.07 10.98 -14.66
CA LEU A 714 -56.02 11.51 -13.71
C LEU A 714 -55.91 13.03 -13.63
N ASP A 715 -57.03 13.70 -13.87
CA ASP A 715 -57.26 15.10 -13.55
C ASP A 715 -58.30 15.15 -12.42
N GLY A 716 -57.82 15.23 -11.18
CA GLY A 716 -58.61 14.88 -10.00
C GLY A 716 -59.07 13.42 -10.04
N LEU A 717 -60.37 13.16 -9.81
CA LEU A 717 -60.97 11.82 -9.92
C LEU A 717 -61.42 11.46 -11.35
N ARG A 718 -61.22 12.33 -12.35
CA ARG A 718 -61.60 12.04 -13.74
C ARG A 718 -60.44 11.36 -14.46
N ALA A 719 -60.67 10.14 -14.92
CA ALA A 719 -59.70 9.37 -15.69
C ALA A 719 -59.86 9.61 -17.20
N ARG A 720 -58.80 10.09 -17.84
CA ARG A 720 -58.68 10.20 -19.30
C ARG A 720 -57.77 9.07 -19.79
N GLN A 721 -58.30 8.16 -20.60
CA GLN A 721 -57.50 7.08 -21.18
C GLN A 721 -56.47 7.67 -22.16
N LEU A 722 -55.19 7.37 -21.93
CA LEU A 722 -54.09 7.74 -22.80
C LEU A 722 -53.75 6.61 -23.77
N ILE A 723 -53.79 5.37 -23.27
CA ILE A 723 -53.37 4.19 -24.03
C ILE A 723 -54.38 3.08 -23.76
N SER A 724 -54.95 2.52 -24.83
CA SER A 724 -56.00 1.47 -24.77
C SER A 724 -55.45 0.03 -24.82
N LYS A 725 -54.24 -0.18 -24.29
CA LYS A 725 -53.55 -1.49 -24.33
C LYS A 725 -53.27 -1.99 -22.92
N PRO A 726 -53.44 -3.30 -22.65
CA PRO A 726 -53.12 -3.88 -21.36
C PRO A 726 -51.67 -3.64 -20.98
N VAL A 727 -51.45 -3.19 -19.74
CA VAL A 727 -50.11 -3.01 -19.17
C VAL A 727 -49.79 -4.21 -18.27
N LEU A 728 -48.74 -4.94 -18.63
CA LEU A 728 -48.27 -6.12 -17.89
C LEU A 728 -47.26 -5.73 -16.80
N ALA A 729 -46.40 -4.76 -17.10
CA ALA A 729 -45.37 -4.27 -16.19
C ALA A 729 -45.06 -2.80 -16.47
N VAL A 730 -44.51 -2.10 -15.47
CA VAL A 730 -44.10 -0.70 -15.58
C VAL A 730 -42.71 -0.54 -14.94
N TYR A 731 -41.82 0.19 -15.61
CA TYR A 731 -40.47 0.48 -15.14
C TYR A 731 -40.19 1.98 -15.28
N ARG A 732 -39.23 2.52 -14.54
CA ARG A 732 -38.70 3.86 -14.78
C ARG A 732 -37.42 3.77 -15.61
N ASP A 733 -37.28 4.62 -16.62
CA ASP A 733 -36.01 4.79 -17.32
C ASP A 733 -35.04 5.66 -16.50
N GLN A 734 -33.81 5.86 -17.00
CA GLN A 734 -32.79 6.67 -16.34
C GLN A 734 -33.20 8.14 -16.15
N GLU A 735 -34.14 8.63 -16.96
CA GLU A 735 -34.71 9.98 -16.86
C GLU A 735 -35.92 10.04 -15.91
N GLY A 736 -36.26 8.91 -15.26
CA GLY A 736 -37.38 8.78 -14.34
C GLY A 736 -38.75 8.66 -15.00
N ARG A 737 -38.82 8.55 -16.34
CA ARG A 737 -40.08 8.40 -17.09
C ARG A 737 -40.60 6.98 -16.98
N LEU A 738 -41.93 6.82 -16.92
CA LEU A 738 -42.52 5.48 -16.92
C LEU A 738 -42.53 4.86 -18.32
N ILE A 739 -41.98 3.66 -18.42
CA ILE A 739 -42.08 2.76 -19.57
C ILE A 739 -43.12 1.70 -19.23
N TYR A 740 -44.20 1.64 -20.02
CA TYR A 740 -45.28 0.68 -19.87
C TYR A 740 -45.06 -0.48 -20.83
N ILE A 741 -45.01 -1.70 -20.31
CA ILE A 741 -44.80 -2.92 -21.10
C ILE A 741 -46.14 -3.58 -21.38
N GLY A 742 -46.55 -3.59 -22.66
CA GLY A 742 -47.66 -4.41 -23.14
C GLY A 742 -47.17 -5.76 -23.67
N ARG A 743 -48.10 -6.62 -24.14
CA ARG A 743 -47.79 -7.98 -24.63
C ARG A 743 -46.73 -8.05 -25.74
N SER A 744 -46.59 -7.01 -26.56
CA SER A 744 -45.73 -7.06 -27.76
C SER A 744 -44.81 -5.86 -27.95
N LYS A 745 -44.97 -4.78 -27.16
CA LYS A 745 -44.21 -3.53 -27.27
C LYS A 745 -44.16 -2.82 -25.93
N ALA A 746 -43.07 -2.09 -25.68
CA ALA A 746 -42.96 -1.09 -24.63
C ALA A 746 -43.30 0.30 -25.18
N PHE A 747 -43.92 1.14 -24.38
CA PHE A 747 -44.33 2.49 -24.79
C PHE A 747 -44.20 3.50 -23.64
N TYR A 748 -43.95 4.75 -23.98
CA TYR A 748 -44.04 5.88 -23.06
C TYR A 748 -45.49 6.38 -22.95
N ILE A 749 -45.75 7.24 -21.97
CA ILE A 749 -47.07 7.84 -21.73
C ILE A 749 -47.62 8.62 -22.93
N ASP A 750 -46.74 9.17 -23.78
CA ASP A 750 -47.10 9.88 -25.02
C ASP A 750 -47.41 8.95 -26.20
N GLY A 751 -47.38 7.63 -25.97
CA GLY A 751 -47.68 6.59 -26.95
C GLY A 751 -46.50 6.23 -27.87
N ARG A 752 -45.34 6.89 -27.74
CA ARG A 752 -44.13 6.53 -28.51
C ARG A 752 -43.64 5.15 -28.06
N THR A 753 -43.16 4.36 -29.03
CA THR A 753 -42.58 3.04 -28.73
C THR A 753 -41.22 3.23 -28.06
N ALA A 754 -41.04 2.64 -26.88
CA ALA A 754 -39.75 2.64 -26.21
C ALA A 754 -38.82 1.59 -26.84
N PRO A 755 -37.54 1.90 -27.12
CA PRO A 755 -36.61 0.94 -27.72
C PRO A 755 -36.36 -0.24 -26.76
N LEU A 756 -36.73 -1.46 -27.17
CA LEU A 756 -36.47 -2.69 -26.40
C LEU A 756 -34.97 -3.06 -26.32
N ARG A 757 -34.11 -2.41 -27.12
CA ARG A 757 -32.70 -2.80 -27.31
C ARG A 757 -31.74 -2.38 -26.19
N GLU A 758 -32.11 -1.44 -25.32
CA GLU A 758 -31.26 -0.99 -24.19
C GLU A 758 -31.50 -1.77 -22.88
N GLN A 759 -32.32 -2.83 -22.91
CA GLN A 759 -32.62 -3.66 -21.73
C GLN A 759 -31.50 -4.64 -21.32
N LYS A 760 -30.33 -4.63 -21.97
CA LYS A 760 -29.17 -5.44 -21.56
C LYS A 760 -28.31 -4.79 -20.47
N GLU A 761 -28.39 -3.48 -20.26
CA GLU A 761 -27.46 -2.75 -19.39
C GLU A 761 -28.13 -1.83 -18.34
N THR A 762 -29.44 -1.98 -18.11
CA THR A 762 -30.10 -1.29 -16.98
C THR A 762 -30.04 -2.17 -15.74
N PRO A 763 -29.49 -1.68 -14.60
CA PRO A 763 -29.54 -2.41 -13.34
C PRO A 763 -30.99 -2.59 -12.92
N SER A 764 -31.38 -3.85 -12.79
CA SER A 764 -32.67 -4.29 -12.27
C SER A 764 -32.78 -3.96 -10.79
N ALA A 765 -33.14 -2.73 -10.45
CA ALA A 765 -33.79 -2.48 -9.17
C ALA A 765 -35.15 -3.19 -9.22
N ILE A 766 -35.22 -4.37 -8.63
CA ILE A 766 -36.47 -5.13 -8.51
C ILE A 766 -37.29 -4.43 -7.42
N HIS A 767 -38.01 -3.40 -7.82
CA HIS A 767 -39.05 -2.81 -6.99
C HIS A 767 -40.26 -3.71 -7.08
N GLU A 768 -40.41 -4.67 -6.16
CA GLU A 768 -41.77 -5.10 -5.82
C GLU A 768 -42.43 -3.85 -5.22
N PHE A 769 -43.26 -3.15 -6.02
CA PHE A 769 -44.00 -1.95 -5.63
C PHE A 769 -45.03 -2.30 -4.55
N LEU A 770 -44.57 -2.64 -3.35
CA LEU A 770 -45.32 -2.47 -2.12
C LEU A 770 -45.30 -0.98 -1.80
N PRO A 771 -46.40 -0.40 -1.29
CA PRO A 771 -46.51 1.04 -1.16
C PRO A 771 -45.44 1.59 -0.22
N ALA A 772 -44.53 2.39 -0.78
CA ALA A 772 -43.57 3.19 -0.03
C ALA A 772 -44.33 4.27 0.76
N SER A 773 -43.90 4.54 1.99
CA SER A 773 -44.43 5.71 2.70
C SER A 773 -44.07 7.00 1.97
N LEU A 774 -44.88 8.03 2.16
CA LEU A 774 -44.65 9.36 1.63
C LEU A 774 -44.28 10.30 2.77
N THR A 775 -43.19 11.04 2.61
CA THR A 775 -42.91 12.18 3.49
C THR A 775 -43.62 13.41 2.95
N LEU A 776 -44.46 14.03 3.78
CA LEU A 776 -45.15 15.28 3.50
C LEU A 776 -44.32 16.47 3.96
N ASP A 777 -44.73 17.66 3.49
CA ASP A 777 -44.13 18.92 3.93
C ASP A 777 -44.35 19.07 5.44
N GLY A 778 -43.30 19.43 6.19
CA GLY A 778 -43.34 19.50 7.65
C GLY A 778 -43.02 18.19 8.39
N GLY A 779 -42.54 17.15 7.68
CA GLY A 779 -41.98 15.94 8.30
C GLY A 779 -43.02 14.91 8.74
N GLN A 780 -44.29 15.07 8.36
CA GLN A 780 -45.29 14.03 8.52
C GLN A 780 -45.05 12.89 7.52
N ILE A 781 -45.32 11.66 7.94
CA ILE A 781 -45.21 10.46 7.11
C ILE A 781 -46.60 9.90 6.88
N VAL A 782 -46.91 9.58 5.63
CA VAL A 782 -48.10 8.83 5.24
C VAL A 782 -47.72 7.44 4.84
N ALA A 783 -48.25 6.43 5.51
CA ALA A 783 -47.94 5.04 5.23
C ALA A 783 -49.19 4.17 5.32
N PRO A 784 -49.32 3.14 4.47
CA PRO A 784 -50.38 2.16 4.61
C PRO A 784 -50.01 1.10 5.67
N TRP A 785 -51.02 0.68 6.42
CA TRP A 785 -50.92 -0.39 7.41
C TRP A 785 -52.18 -1.24 7.35
N GLY A 786 -52.07 -2.46 6.81
CA GLY A 786 -53.24 -3.31 6.59
C GLY A 786 -54.24 -2.65 5.63
N GLN A 787 -55.48 -2.45 6.09
CA GLN A 787 -56.55 -1.74 5.35
C GLN A 787 -56.61 -0.25 5.66
N GLN A 788 -55.60 0.30 6.35
CA GLN A 788 -55.60 1.68 6.82
C GLN A 788 -54.51 2.50 6.13
N LEU A 789 -54.77 3.80 5.97
CA LEU A 789 -53.80 4.81 5.60
C LEU A 789 -53.54 5.71 6.81
N ILE A 790 -52.28 5.83 7.20
CA ILE A 790 -51.88 6.47 8.45
C ILE A 790 -51.10 7.73 8.14
N PHE A 791 -51.46 8.81 8.81
CA PHE A 791 -50.71 10.07 8.87
C PHE A 791 -50.06 10.12 10.24
N ALA A 792 -48.74 10.05 10.28
CA ALA A 792 -47.95 10.00 11.49
C ALA A 792 -46.92 11.12 11.51
N THR A 793 -46.48 11.50 12.71
CA THR A 793 -45.20 12.21 12.86
C THR A 793 -44.10 11.18 13.10
N SER A 794 -42.91 11.42 12.55
CA SER A 794 -41.73 10.63 12.87
C SER A 794 -40.94 11.30 13.99
N SER A 795 -40.69 10.59 15.09
CA SER A 795 -39.57 10.95 15.96
C SER A 795 -38.30 10.52 15.23
N VAL A 796 -37.44 11.47 14.86
CA VAL A 796 -36.27 11.23 14.02
C VAL A 796 -35.21 10.43 14.79
N THR A 797 -35.34 9.11 14.76
CA THR A 797 -34.26 8.16 15.01
C THR A 797 -34.14 7.30 13.77
N ASN A 798 -33.45 7.80 12.74
CA ASN A 798 -32.86 6.93 11.72
C ASN A 798 -31.72 6.17 12.41
N ILE A 799 -31.96 4.93 12.79
CA ILE A 799 -30.88 3.97 13.08
C ILE A 799 -30.51 3.34 11.77
N GLN A 800 -29.23 3.16 11.52
CA GLN A 800 -28.73 2.61 10.27
C GLN A 800 -27.72 1.51 10.63
N VAL A 801 -27.94 0.31 10.12
CA VAL A 801 -26.96 -0.78 10.20
C VAL A 801 -26.20 -0.78 8.89
N ASP A 802 -24.90 -0.46 8.88
CA ASP A 802 -24.08 -0.48 7.66
C ASP A 802 -23.05 -1.60 7.70
N ARG A 803 -22.95 -2.33 6.58
CA ARG A 803 -21.91 -3.29 6.19
C ARG A 803 -21.79 -4.52 7.08
N ILE A 804 -22.13 -5.67 6.51
CA ILE A 804 -22.11 -6.97 7.18
C ILE A 804 -21.36 -7.95 6.28
N GLN A 805 -20.25 -8.49 6.76
CA GLN A 805 -19.60 -9.63 6.11
C GLN A 805 -20.33 -10.91 6.53
N MET A 806 -20.80 -11.69 5.54
CA MET A 806 -21.24 -13.04 5.84
C MET A 806 -20.03 -13.87 6.28
N PRO A 807 -20.18 -14.75 7.29
CA PRO A 807 -19.12 -15.71 7.59
C PRO A 807 -18.85 -16.55 6.34
N ASN A 808 -17.56 -16.73 6.00
CA ASN A 808 -17.17 -17.71 5.00
C ASN A 808 -17.74 -19.08 5.41
N ALA A 809 -18.49 -19.72 4.51
CA ALA A 809 -19.04 -21.05 4.72
C ALA A 809 -17.94 -22.11 4.83
#